data_AF-A0A1G5GX62-F1
#
_entry.id   AF-A0A1G5GX62-F1
#
_cell.length_a   1.000
_cell.length_b   1.000
_cell.length_c   1.000
_cell.angle_alpha   90.00
_cell.angle_beta   90.00
_cell.angle_gamma   90.00
#
_symmetry.space_group_name_H-M   'P 1'
#
loop_
_entity.id
_entity.type
_entity.pdbx_description
1 polymer ?
#
loop_
_entity_poly.entity_id
_entity_poly.type
_entity_poly.pdbx_seq_one_letter_code
_entity_poly.pdbx_strand_id
1 'polypeptide(L)'
;MKRAMLSWIAGAAALFMFALPAMAGKTNVLILNSYENGYAWSDKIVEGIRAVFSESGVSIELQVEYMDSKRYRGEAVEETLLALYRHKLTFFRPDIVIASDNNAFRFAVTHRQALFPEVPLVFCGVNNYTPELLQGQAKITGVAESVDISGNINIALKLHPTRNRIVVITDSSATGVAVSSEIRKAYPDRDRQLRIEFINMANRDNLFQTVRQATDDTIFFFIPQYSAGDGTFYGTMGGRMASGRLHGETAAHMALEILSGTPVSELPVSFEAQYSWIFDYNQLKKFNIPMSTLPDEAEILNMPQPFYRLNRELFWVLVVSFATLTVVLVFLVINIIMRRRVEDDLKDQLSFLEIFMETVPIPIYVKDLAGHYQGVNREFEKWFGVTRSEILGHTDELFYPEKVPPLSDESDSHLTAENGIRVYHSRIFKHGSDNHHVILHKATYRNAKNEICGLVGAILDINDMKRAQSDLQKAEERYRSIFENATKGIFLADLSGRILNINNAFAQMLGYSGRKEALTHIDKIENHYATEDTRKKLREMIRIGNDIQGLEIEFFTITGEKRWASLNATLVRNKKGELEHIEGIGEDITQRKQAEIAMEESKDKLQIVLDNIPQLVYWQDPSLTYVGGNRSFKLFYGLDPAKNVDVTYTDLMAEPEDIRTSCEVDRSVIQFGTPRYRIRRNIKKLNGKEVCLEINKIPLSDEHGHVSGILGTAEDITKKVNLEKQLVQSQKMEALGTLSGGIAHDFNNILTSIINSTELALEDIDPEAMAADDLRRVLKASSRGSELVNRILAFSRPSREEHQIVNVTDVVGEALSLFRSTIPGNIELSEVKKCSECICLAAPTQLHQIIMNLCTNSFHAMKTGGGTITVSVAPAEVDEHLADLLSIQPGDYCRITVSDNGPGIPSELMDKIFAPFFTTKEKGGGTGLGLAVVHGILKGHRGGIHVSSLPGIETTFDIYLPRTEKPDVPAAKRAALPSSGKGTILFVEDDEEQQQTVPRVLERLGYQVLVAGDAAMALAMVTAQTEAIDLVITDFDMPGDNGFVLAAKLCNIAPACPVIIVSGRQKSLSMDRTDNVRSVLIKPYNRQSLSEAINTVLHQEPKEIP
;
A
#
# COMPACT_ATOMS: atom_id res chain seq x y z
N MET A 1 -13.92 -20.59 57.65
CA MET A 1 -13.35 -21.39 56.54
C MET A 1 -14.29 -22.49 55.99
N LYS A 2 -14.99 -23.29 56.82
CA LYS A 2 -15.87 -24.37 56.29
C LYS A 2 -17.10 -23.91 55.48
N ARG A 3 -17.62 -22.69 55.67
CA ARG A 3 -18.75 -22.14 54.88
C ARG A 3 -18.35 -21.59 53.49
N ALA A 4 -17.10 -21.12 53.32
CA ALA A 4 -16.60 -20.65 52.04
C ALA A 4 -16.18 -21.81 51.11
N MET A 5 -15.78 -22.94 51.69
CA MET A 5 -15.43 -24.14 50.95
C MET A 5 -16.67 -24.87 50.40
N LEU A 6 -17.81 -24.84 51.12
CA LEU A 6 -19.08 -25.40 50.62
C LEU A 6 -19.70 -24.56 49.49
N SER A 7 -19.53 -23.23 49.48
CA SER A 7 -20.05 -22.40 48.38
C SER A 7 -19.23 -22.58 47.10
N TRP A 8 -17.93 -22.89 47.22
CA TRP A 8 -17.08 -23.22 46.07
C TRP A 8 -17.38 -24.60 45.48
N ILE A 9 -17.66 -25.60 46.32
CA ILE A 9 -18.04 -26.95 45.85
C ILE A 9 -19.44 -26.95 45.22
N ALA A 10 -20.37 -26.15 45.74
CA ALA A 10 -21.69 -25.97 45.13
C ALA A 10 -21.63 -25.19 43.79
N GLY A 11 -20.72 -24.21 43.68
CA GLY A 11 -20.45 -23.49 42.42
C GLY A 11 -19.77 -24.36 41.36
N ALA A 12 -18.85 -25.24 41.75
CA ALA A 12 -18.19 -26.18 40.85
C ALA A 12 -19.14 -27.30 40.37
N ALA A 13 -20.06 -27.75 41.22
CA ALA A 13 -21.10 -28.73 40.84
C ALA A 13 -22.16 -28.13 39.91
N ALA A 14 -22.46 -26.82 40.02
CA ALA A 14 -23.36 -26.12 39.11
C ALA A 14 -22.74 -25.88 37.72
N LEU A 15 -21.40 -25.72 37.65
CA LEU A 15 -20.69 -25.62 36.36
C LEU A 15 -20.49 -26.98 35.66
N PHE A 16 -20.50 -28.09 36.40
CA PHE A 16 -20.42 -29.44 35.80
C PHE A 16 -21.78 -30.03 35.40
N MET A 17 -22.91 -29.39 35.75
CA MET A 17 -24.25 -29.86 35.37
C MET A 17 -24.83 -29.22 34.09
N PHE A 18 -24.09 -28.32 33.43
CA PHE A 18 -24.51 -27.68 32.16
C PHE A 18 -23.76 -28.17 30.91
N ALA A 19 -23.05 -29.30 31.00
CA ALA A 19 -22.39 -29.93 29.86
C ALA A 19 -22.58 -31.45 29.85
N LEU A 20 -23.83 -31.87 29.83
CA LEU A 20 -24.22 -33.13 29.22
C LEU A 20 -25.22 -32.77 28.12
N PRO A 21 -24.80 -32.59 26.84
CA PRO A 21 -25.73 -32.93 25.79
C PRO A 21 -26.05 -34.40 26.01
N ALA A 22 -27.33 -34.70 26.16
CA ALA A 22 -27.82 -36.06 26.14
C ALA A 22 -27.13 -36.79 24.98
N MET A 23 -26.64 -38.00 25.23
CA MET A 23 -26.33 -38.97 24.16
C MET A 23 -27.64 -39.29 23.41
N ALA A 24 -28.13 -38.34 22.62
CA ALA A 24 -29.05 -38.60 21.54
C ALA A 24 -28.18 -39.05 20.37
N GLY A 25 -28.45 -40.24 19.82
CA GLY A 25 -27.75 -40.73 18.64
C GLY A 25 -27.79 -39.67 17.53
N LYS A 26 -26.66 -39.49 16.82
CA LYS A 26 -26.62 -38.59 15.66
C LYS A 26 -27.54 -39.13 14.58
N THR A 27 -28.36 -38.26 14.00
CA THR A 27 -29.21 -38.60 12.86
C THR A 27 -28.40 -38.49 11.58
N ASN A 28 -28.33 -39.56 10.81
CA ASN A 28 -27.54 -39.64 9.58
C ASN A 28 -28.40 -39.22 8.38
N VAL A 29 -27.99 -38.14 7.70
CA VAL A 29 -28.68 -37.64 6.50
C VAL A 29 -27.76 -37.78 5.29
N LEU A 30 -28.23 -38.47 4.24
CA LEU A 30 -27.52 -38.58 2.96
C LEU A 30 -28.13 -37.62 1.93
N ILE A 31 -27.33 -36.75 1.35
CA ILE A 31 -27.70 -35.96 0.17
C ILE A 31 -27.06 -36.60 -1.06
N LEU A 32 -27.89 -37.06 -2.00
CA LEU A 32 -27.48 -37.43 -3.35
C LEU A 32 -27.68 -36.24 -4.27
N ASN A 33 -26.58 -35.69 -4.79
CA ASN A 33 -26.60 -34.51 -5.62
C ASN A 33 -26.32 -34.84 -7.10
N SER A 34 -27.22 -34.46 -8.00
CA SER A 34 -27.09 -34.74 -9.45
C SER A 34 -25.85 -34.12 -10.10
N TYR A 35 -25.37 -33.00 -9.56
CA TYR A 35 -24.34 -32.13 -10.16
C TYR A 35 -22.97 -32.34 -9.51
N GLU A 36 -21.96 -31.69 -10.09
CA GLU A 36 -20.63 -31.53 -9.50
C GLU A 36 -20.58 -30.45 -8.41
N ASN A 37 -19.61 -30.59 -7.50
CA ASN A 37 -19.32 -29.57 -6.50
C ASN A 37 -18.81 -28.29 -7.18
N GLY A 38 -19.35 -27.14 -6.82
CA GLY A 38 -19.05 -25.85 -7.43
C GLY A 38 -20.08 -25.39 -8.47
N TYR A 39 -21.11 -26.19 -8.75
CA TYR A 39 -22.23 -25.76 -9.58
C TYR A 39 -23.19 -24.90 -8.75
N ALA A 40 -23.11 -23.56 -8.94
CA ALA A 40 -23.73 -22.55 -8.08
C ALA A 40 -25.22 -22.77 -7.76
N TRP A 41 -26.04 -23.26 -8.70
CA TRP A 41 -27.44 -23.58 -8.42
C TRP A 41 -27.56 -24.70 -7.38
N SER A 42 -26.75 -25.74 -7.54
CA SER A 42 -26.83 -26.97 -6.73
C SER A 42 -26.21 -26.78 -5.36
N ASP A 43 -25.14 -25.99 -5.28
CA ASP A 43 -24.55 -25.62 -4.01
C ASP A 43 -25.54 -24.81 -3.16
N LYS A 44 -26.35 -23.95 -3.79
CA LYS A 44 -27.43 -23.23 -3.09
C LYS A 44 -28.48 -24.18 -2.49
N ILE A 45 -28.80 -25.33 -3.11
CA ILE A 45 -29.63 -26.37 -2.45
C ILE A 45 -28.96 -26.82 -1.16
N VAL A 46 -27.69 -27.22 -1.26
CA VAL A 46 -26.97 -27.81 -0.13
C VAL A 46 -26.82 -26.80 1.00
N GLU A 47 -26.59 -25.53 0.68
CA GLU A 47 -26.59 -24.41 1.63
C GLU A 47 -27.94 -24.25 2.32
N GLY A 48 -29.05 -24.26 1.57
CA GLY A 48 -30.40 -24.19 2.12
C GLY A 48 -30.72 -25.33 3.08
N ILE A 49 -30.32 -26.57 2.71
CA ILE A 49 -30.48 -27.74 3.59
C ILE A 49 -29.65 -27.58 4.88
N ARG A 50 -28.38 -27.18 4.74
CA ARG A 50 -27.47 -26.96 5.88
C ARG A 50 -28.00 -25.88 6.83
N ALA A 51 -28.55 -24.79 6.31
CA ALA A 51 -29.09 -23.69 7.11
C ALA A 51 -30.22 -24.19 8.03
N VAL A 52 -31.23 -24.85 7.48
CA VAL A 52 -32.37 -25.39 8.23
C VAL A 52 -31.93 -26.41 9.28
N PHE A 53 -31.03 -27.34 8.92
CA PHE A 53 -30.52 -28.31 9.88
C PHE A 53 -29.71 -27.68 11.00
N SER A 54 -28.90 -26.65 10.72
CA SER A 54 -28.12 -25.96 11.76
C SER A 54 -28.99 -25.20 12.76
N GLU A 55 -30.14 -24.68 12.33
CA GLU A 55 -31.08 -23.94 13.19
C GLU A 55 -32.03 -24.88 13.97
N SER A 56 -32.20 -26.12 13.51
CA SER A 56 -33.15 -27.09 14.09
C SER A 56 -32.81 -27.56 15.50
N GLY A 57 -31.55 -27.43 15.93
CA GLY A 57 -31.06 -27.97 17.20
C GLY A 57 -30.95 -29.51 17.25
N VAL A 58 -31.23 -30.21 16.14
CA VAL A 58 -31.06 -31.67 16.02
C VAL A 58 -29.60 -32.00 15.68
N SER A 59 -29.03 -32.99 16.36
CA SER A 59 -27.65 -33.45 16.11
C SER A 59 -27.59 -34.29 14.84
N ILE A 60 -27.37 -33.64 13.69
CA ILE A 60 -27.37 -34.26 12.35
C ILE A 60 -25.94 -34.48 11.85
N GLU A 61 -25.67 -35.67 11.31
CA GLU A 61 -24.48 -36.01 10.53
C GLU A 61 -24.83 -36.01 9.05
N LEU A 62 -24.36 -34.98 8.32
CA LEU A 62 -24.72 -34.73 6.93
C LEU A 62 -23.64 -35.21 5.96
N GLN A 63 -23.94 -36.24 5.17
CA GLN A 63 -23.08 -36.70 4.08
C GLN A 63 -23.62 -36.21 2.74
N VAL A 64 -22.77 -35.59 1.92
CA VAL A 64 -23.12 -35.08 0.59
C VAL A 64 -22.32 -35.83 -0.47
N GLU A 65 -23.02 -36.47 -1.39
CA GLU A 65 -22.43 -37.19 -2.51
C GLU A 65 -22.79 -36.50 -3.82
N TYR A 66 -21.78 -35.90 -4.47
CA TYR A 66 -21.90 -35.32 -5.80
C TYR A 66 -21.71 -36.43 -6.84
N MET A 67 -22.74 -36.66 -7.65
CA MET A 67 -22.78 -37.77 -8.61
C MET A 67 -22.11 -37.43 -9.95
N ASP A 68 -21.85 -36.14 -10.23
CA ASP A 68 -21.33 -35.61 -11.50
C ASP A 68 -22.11 -36.11 -12.74
N SER A 69 -23.35 -36.56 -12.55
CA SER A 69 -24.14 -37.30 -13.54
C SER A 69 -24.57 -36.45 -14.74
N LYS A 70 -24.47 -35.12 -14.62
CA LYS A 70 -24.71 -34.17 -15.71
C LYS A 70 -23.50 -34.03 -16.63
N ARG A 71 -22.29 -34.23 -16.09
CA ARG A 71 -21.02 -34.16 -16.80
C ARG A 71 -20.66 -35.47 -17.48
N TYR A 72 -20.91 -36.60 -16.81
CA TYR A 72 -20.60 -37.94 -17.32
C TYR A 72 -21.90 -38.73 -17.53
N ARG A 73 -22.16 -39.16 -18.78
CA ARG A 73 -23.38 -39.89 -19.16
C ARG A 73 -23.05 -41.31 -19.67
N GLY A 74 -23.87 -42.29 -19.34
CA GLY A 74 -23.81 -43.66 -19.87
C GLY A 74 -24.11 -44.73 -18.81
N GLU A 75 -24.62 -45.91 -19.22
CA GLU A 75 -24.95 -47.02 -18.32
C GLU A 75 -23.75 -47.46 -17.46
N ALA A 76 -22.54 -47.44 -18.02
CA ALA A 76 -21.31 -47.78 -17.29
C ALA A 76 -21.02 -46.85 -16.09
N VAL A 77 -21.40 -45.57 -16.17
CA VAL A 77 -21.23 -44.62 -15.06
C VAL A 77 -22.21 -44.93 -13.94
N GLU A 78 -23.44 -45.30 -14.28
CA GLU A 78 -24.47 -45.66 -13.32
C GLU A 78 -24.11 -46.94 -12.54
N GLU A 79 -23.63 -47.97 -13.22
CA GLU A 79 -23.14 -49.20 -12.57
C GLU A 79 -21.96 -48.93 -11.62
N THR A 80 -21.05 -48.04 -12.03
CA THR A 80 -19.89 -47.65 -11.22
C THR A 80 -20.33 -46.88 -9.96
N LEU A 81 -21.26 -45.92 -10.11
CA LEU A 81 -21.83 -45.18 -8.98
C LEU A 81 -22.57 -46.11 -8.01
N LEU A 82 -23.33 -47.08 -8.53
CA LEU A 82 -23.99 -48.09 -7.72
C LEU A 82 -22.99 -48.92 -6.90
N ALA A 83 -21.92 -49.39 -7.52
CA ALA A 83 -20.87 -50.15 -6.85
C ALA A 83 -20.17 -49.31 -5.76
N LEU A 84 -19.84 -48.05 -6.07
CA LEU A 84 -19.21 -47.11 -5.15
C LEU A 84 -20.11 -46.82 -3.95
N TYR A 85 -21.38 -46.48 -4.16
CA TYR A 85 -22.30 -46.16 -3.08
C TYR A 85 -22.67 -47.37 -2.25
N ARG A 86 -22.76 -48.57 -2.83
CA ARG A 86 -22.90 -49.81 -2.06
C ARG A 86 -21.73 -49.99 -1.10
N HIS A 87 -20.51 -49.70 -1.54
CA HIS A 87 -19.33 -49.78 -0.67
C HIS A 87 -19.34 -48.68 0.41
N LYS A 88 -19.58 -47.42 0.04
CA LYS A 88 -19.63 -46.29 0.99
C LYS A 88 -20.71 -46.47 2.07
N LEU A 89 -21.90 -46.93 1.69
CA LEU A 89 -23.03 -47.14 2.60
C LEU A 89 -22.92 -48.41 3.45
N THR A 90 -21.84 -49.20 3.31
CA THR A 90 -21.58 -50.34 4.20
C THR A 90 -21.34 -49.87 5.64
N PHE A 91 -20.70 -48.71 5.81
CA PHE A 91 -20.34 -48.14 7.12
C PHE A 91 -21.18 -46.92 7.53
N PHE A 92 -22.10 -46.48 6.66
CA PHE A 92 -23.00 -45.34 6.90
C PHE A 92 -24.43 -45.72 6.55
N ARG A 93 -25.32 -45.73 7.55
CA ARG A 93 -26.75 -45.99 7.34
C ARG A 93 -27.54 -44.68 7.48
N PRO A 94 -28.10 -44.14 6.38
CA PRO A 94 -28.91 -42.93 6.45
C PRO A 94 -30.27 -43.22 7.10
N ASP A 95 -30.69 -42.33 8.00
CA ASP A 95 -32.06 -42.29 8.54
C ASP A 95 -33.03 -41.64 7.54
N ILE A 96 -32.50 -40.78 6.66
CA ILE A 96 -33.25 -40.13 5.58
C ILE A 96 -32.31 -39.82 4.40
N VAL A 97 -32.83 -39.91 3.18
CA VAL A 97 -32.11 -39.56 1.95
C VAL A 97 -32.77 -38.36 1.31
N ILE A 98 -31.97 -37.36 0.91
CA ILE A 98 -32.40 -36.21 0.11
C ILE A 98 -31.79 -36.33 -1.28
N ALA A 99 -32.60 -36.32 -2.33
CA ALA A 99 -32.13 -36.38 -3.71
C ALA A 99 -32.40 -35.08 -4.46
N SER A 100 -31.37 -34.45 -5.03
CA SER A 100 -31.52 -33.23 -5.82
C SER A 100 -31.62 -33.50 -7.33
N ASP A 101 -32.57 -32.85 -8.00
CA ASP A 101 -32.81 -32.91 -9.44
C ASP A 101 -33.14 -34.33 -9.98
N ASN A 102 -33.54 -34.42 -11.24
CA ASN A 102 -34.07 -35.64 -11.87
C ASN A 102 -33.09 -36.82 -11.85
N ASN A 103 -31.77 -36.60 -11.98
CA ASN A 103 -30.81 -37.70 -12.08
C ASN A 103 -30.64 -38.43 -10.73
N ALA A 104 -30.38 -37.69 -9.66
CA ALA A 104 -30.25 -38.26 -8.32
C ALA A 104 -31.58 -38.85 -7.86
N PHE A 105 -32.71 -38.20 -8.15
CA PHE A 105 -34.03 -38.77 -7.85
C PHE A 105 -34.25 -40.11 -8.56
N ARG A 106 -34.01 -40.19 -9.89
CA ARG A 106 -34.16 -41.43 -10.65
C ARG A 106 -33.22 -42.52 -10.15
N PHE A 107 -31.96 -42.18 -9.88
CA PHE A 107 -30.97 -43.12 -9.35
C PHE A 107 -31.39 -43.65 -7.97
N ALA A 108 -31.79 -42.75 -7.07
CA ALA A 108 -32.23 -43.09 -5.73
C ALA A 108 -33.48 -43.99 -5.73
N VAL A 109 -34.45 -43.72 -6.60
CA VAL A 109 -35.66 -44.55 -6.75
C VAL A 109 -35.34 -45.91 -7.35
N THR A 110 -34.51 -45.95 -8.40
CA THR A 110 -34.18 -47.19 -9.14
C THR A 110 -33.38 -48.15 -8.27
N HIS A 111 -32.40 -47.65 -7.52
CA HIS A 111 -31.48 -48.47 -6.72
C HIS A 111 -31.81 -48.50 -5.22
N ARG A 112 -32.97 -47.97 -4.83
CA ARG A 112 -33.38 -47.83 -3.43
C ARG A 112 -33.27 -49.13 -2.64
N GLN A 113 -33.82 -50.22 -3.18
CA GLN A 113 -33.82 -51.53 -2.53
C GLN A 113 -32.40 -52.09 -2.33
N ALA A 114 -31.46 -51.70 -3.19
CA ALA A 114 -30.08 -52.16 -3.15
C ALA A 114 -29.16 -51.33 -2.24
N LEU A 115 -29.49 -50.05 -2.01
CA LEU A 115 -28.64 -49.11 -1.28
C LEU A 115 -29.17 -48.74 0.11
N PHE A 116 -30.47 -48.49 0.23
CA PHE A 116 -31.11 -48.03 1.48
C PHE A 116 -32.60 -48.45 1.53
N PRO A 117 -32.88 -49.75 1.73
CA PRO A 117 -34.25 -50.23 1.82
C PRO A 117 -34.97 -49.60 3.01
N GLU A 118 -36.26 -49.30 2.86
CA GLU A 118 -37.16 -48.74 3.89
C GLU A 118 -36.85 -47.31 4.41
N VAL A 119 -35.75 -46.69 3.98
CA VAL A 119 -35.36 -45.31 4.35
C VAL A 119 -36.23 -44.30 3.60
N PRO A 120 -36.84 -43.30 4.28
CA PRO A 120 -37.58 -42.22 3.62
C PRO A 120 -36.72 -41.43 2.62
N LEU A 121 -37.31 -41.09 1.47
CA LEU A 121 -36.67 -40.28 0.42
C LEU A 121 -37.42 -38.96 0.25
N VAL A 122 -36.70 -37.85 0.36
CA VAL A 122 -37.19 -36.50 0.07
C VAL A 122 -36.48 -35.99 -1.18
N PHE A 123 -37.22 -35.74 -2.27
CA PHE A 123 -36.60 -35.15 -3.47
C PHE A 123 -36.76 -33.62 -3.50
N CYS A 124 -35.88 -32.94 -4.22
CA CYS A 124 -36.00 -31.50 -4.47
C CYS A 124 -35.46 -31.11 -5.84
N GLY A 125 -36.06 -30.11 -6.49
CA GLY A 125 -35.60 -29.65 -7.81
C GLY A 125 -35.91 -30.62 -8.95
N VAL A 126 -36.90 -31.49 -8.79
CA VAL A 126 -37.28 -32.46 -9.84
C VAL A 126 -38.22 -31.78 -10.85
N ASN A 127 -37.78 -31.70 -12.10
CA ASN A 127 -38.55 -31.16 -13.23
C ASN A 127 -39.57 -32.17 -13.75
N ASN A 128 -40.68 -31.66 -14.32
CA ASN A 128 -41.75 -32.46 -14.93
C ASN A 128 -42.30 -33.56 -14.01
N TYR A 129 -42.42 -33.27 -12.72
CA TYR A 129 -43.02 -34.23 -11.79
C TYR A 129 -44.46 -34.54 -12.22
N THR A 130 -44.78 -35.82 -12.30
CA THR A 130 -46.16 -36.29 -12.44
C THR A 130 -46.46 -37.33 -11.36
N PRO A 131 -47.71 -37.42 -10.85
CA PRO A 131 -48.06 -38.36 -9.79
C PRO A 131 -47.74 -39.83 -10.13
N GLU A 132 -47.69 -40.18 -11.42
CA GLU A 132 -47.34 -41.52 -11.90
C GLU A 132 -45.88 -41.91 -11.56
N LEU A 133 -44.97 -40.95 -11.39
CA LEU A 133 -43.56 -41.23 -11.01
C LEU A 133 -43.42 -41.85 -9.62
N LEU A 134 -44.41 -41.65 -8.73
CA LEU A 134 -44.43 -42.23 -7.39
C LEU A 134 -45.35 -43.47 -7.30
N GLN A 135 -46.00 -43.87 -8.39
CA GLN A 135 -46.96 -44.96 -8.36
C GLN A 135 -46.27 -46.29 -8.00
N GLY A 136 -46.63 -46.88 -6.87
CA GLY A 136 -46.02 -48.11 -6.35
C GLY A 136 -44.76 -47.92 -5.49
N GLN A 137 -44.36 -46.67 -5.20
CA GLN A 137 -43.22 -46.35 -4.35
C GLN A 137 -43.68 -45.79 -3.00
N ALA A 138 -43.38 -46.46 -1.89
CA ALA A 138 -43.75 -46.02 -0.54
C ALA A 138 -42.65 -45.18 0.13
N LYS A 139 -43.04 -44.26 1.04
CA LYS A 139 -42.14 -43.37 1.81
C LYS A 139 -41.28 -42.43 0.94
N ILE A 140 -41.86 -41.89 -0.12
CA ILE A 140 -41.25 -40.85 -0.95
C ILE A 140 -42.13 -39.61 -0.93
N THR A 141 -41.55 -38.47 -0.60
CA THR A 141 -42.17 -37.15 -0.74
C THR A 141 -41.13 -36.18 -1.29
N GLY A 142 -41.48 -34.92 -1.44
CA GLY A 142 -40.51 -33.91 -1.81
C GLY A 142 -41.11 -32.67 -2.41
N VAL A 143 -40.23 -32.01 -3.14
CA VAL A 143 -40.37 -30.68 -3.67
C VAL A 143 -40.23 -30.77 -5.19
N ALA A 144 -41.35 -30.62 -5.89
CA ALA A 144 -41.36 -30.59 -7.34
C ALA A 144 -40.93 -29.20 -7.84
N GLU A 145 -40.01 -29.16 -8.81
CA GLU A 145 -39.70 -27.93 -9.50
C GLU A 145 -40.86 -27.58 -10.43
N SER A 146 -41.43 -26.39 -10.21
CA SER A 146 -42.34 -25.74 -11.14
C SER A 146 -41.70 -24.42 -11.58
N VAL A 147 -42.21 -23.80 -12.64
CA VAL A 147 -41.81 -22.45 -13.05
C VAL A 147 -43.04 -21.55 -13.14
N ASP A 148 -42.99 -20.36 -12.52
CA ASP A 148 -44.10 -19.40 -12.64
C ASP A 148 -43.98 -18.55 -13.90
N ILE A 149 -44.35 -19.15 -15.03
CA ILE A 149 -44.29 -18.48 -16.33
C ILE A 149 -45.39 -17.42 -16.45
N SER A 150 -46.57 -17.70 -15.89
CA SER A 150 -47.71 -16.78 -15.92
C SER A 150 -47.38 -15.50 -15.16
N GLY A 151 -46.75 -15.61 -13.98
CA GLY A 151 -46.27 -14.45 -13.21
C GLY A 151 -45.25 -13.61 -13.98
N ASN A 152 -44.32 -14.26 -14.69
CA ASN A 152 -43.33 -13.60 -15.53
C ASN A 152 -43.94 -12.85 -16.72
N ILE A 153 -44.91 -13.45 -17.42
CA ILE A 153 -45.63 -12.79 -18.52
C ILE A 153 -46.47 -11.63 -17.99
N ASN A 154 -47.16 -11.82 -16.86
CA ASN A 154 -48.01 -10.80 -16.25
C ASN A 154 -47.21 -9.57 -15.80
N ILE A 155 -46.02 -9.76 -15.18
CA ILE A 155 -45.18 -8.61 -14.81
C ILE A 155 -44.63 -7.91 -16.05
N ALA A 156 -44.26 -8.64 -17.11
CA ALA A 156 -43.78 -8.05 -18.35
C ALA A 156 -44.86 -7.18 -19.02
N LEU A 157 -46.11 -7.65 -19.02
CA LEU A 157 -47.26 -6.87 -19.51
C LEU A 157 -47.62 -5.70 -18.58
N LYS A 158 -47.47 -5.84 -17.26
CA LYS A 158 -47.66 -4.73 -16.31
C LYS A 158 -46.62 -3.62 -16.52
N LEU A 159 -45.37 -3.98 -16.78
CA LEU A 159 -44.29 -3.04 -17.06
C LEU A 159 -44.41 -2.42 -18.47
N HIS A 160 -44.99 -3.15 -19.42
CA HIS A 160 -45.17 -2.72 -20.81
C HIS A 160 -46.60 -2.98 -21.34
N PRO A 161 -47.60 -2.23 -20.86
CA PRO A 161 -49.02 -2.52 -21.12
C PRO A 161 -49.45 -2.32 -22.59
N THR A 162 -48.66 -1.60 -23.39
CA THR A 162 -48.93 -1.38 -24.81
C THR A 162 -48.43 -2.49 -25.72
N ARG A 163 -47.69 -3.47 -25.18
CA ARG A 163 -47.11 -4.58 -25.95
C ARG A 163 -48.06 -5.77 -25.92
N ASN A 164 -48.32 -6.35 -27.09
CA ASN A 164 -49.26 -7.46 -27.27
C ASN A 164 -48.68 -8.63 -28.07
N ARG A 165 -47.37 -8.61 -28.35
CA ARG A 165 -46.63 -9.68 -29.03
C ARG A 165 -45.51 -10.20 -28.14
N ILE A 166 -45.43 -11.50 -27.94
CA ILE A 166 -44.36 -12.18 -27.21
C ILE A 166 -43.67 -13.18 -28.14
N VAL A 167 -42.35 -13.09 -28.25
CA VAL A 167 -41.51 -14.04 -28.97
C VAL A 167 -40.73 -14.85 -27.94
N VAL A 168 -41.13 -16.10 -27.74
CA VAL A 168 -40.48 -17.06 -26.86
C VAL A 168 -39.33 -17.72 -27.60
N ILE A 169 -38.11 -17.47 -27.13
CA ILE A 169 -36.87 -18.04 -27.66
C ILE A 169 -36.52 -19.24 -26.79
N THR A 170 -36.63 -20.44 -27.34
CA THR A 170 -36.41 -21.72 -26.64
C THR A 170 -35.21 -22.48 -27.21
N ASP A 171 -34.61 -23.36 -26.42
CA ASP A 171 -33.70 -24.39 -26.92
C ASP A 171 -34.40 -25.76 -27.06
N SER A 172 -33.62 -26.79 -27.40
CA SER A 172 -34.09 -28.18 -27.51
C SER A 172 -33.83 -29.00 -26.23
N SER A 173 -33.51 -28.34 -25.10
CA SER A 173 -33.28 -29.03 -23.84
C SER A 173 -34.59 -29.57 -23.25
N ALA A 174 -34.50 -30.54 -22.34
CA ALA A 174 -35.68 -31.06 -21.64
C ALA A 174 -36.44 -29.95 -20.91
N THR A 175 -35.72 -29.01 -20.30
CA THR A 175 -36.27 -27.81 -19.66
C THR A 175 -36.94 -26.89 -20.68
N GLY A 176 -36.28 -26.56 -21.80
CA GLY A 176 -36.86 -25.72 -22.86
C GLY A 176 -38.16 -26.29 -23.43
N VAL A 177 -38.21 -27.61 -23.64
CA VAL A 177 -39.41 -28.32 -24.09
C VAL A 177 -40.52 -28.29 -23.04
N ALA A 178 -40.18 -28.54 -21.77
CA ALA A 178 -41.12 -28.51 -20.66
C ALA A 178 -41.81 -27.15 -20.52
N VAL A 179 -41.00 -26.09 -20.41
CA VAL A 179 -41.48 -24.72 -20.26
C VAL A 179 -42.28 -24.27 -21.48
N SER A 180 -41.84 -24.64 -22.69
CA SER A 180 -42.60 -24.37 -23.93
C SER A 180 -43.97 -25.06 -23.93
N SER A 181 -44.07 -26.30 -23.42
CA SER A 181 -45.34 -27.02 -23.29
C SER A 181 -46.27 -26.32 -22.30
N GLU A 182 -45.73 -25.85 -21.18
CA GLU A 182 -46.49 -25.15 -20.14
C GLU A 182 -47.02 -23.80 -20.64
N ILE A 183 -46.23 -23.02 -21.39
CA ILE A 183 -46.71 -21.77 -22.03
C ILE A 183 -47.87 -22.05 -22.99
N ARG A 184 -47.76 -23.10 -23.83
CA ARG A 184 -48.83 -23.46 -24.77
C ARG A 184 -50.11 -23.90 -24.07
N LYS A 185 -50.00 -24.52 -22.90
CA LYS A 185 -51.15 -24.89 -22.06
C LYS A 185 -51.79 -23.66 -21.39
N ALA A 186 -50.97 -22.77 -20.85
CA ALA A 186 -51.42 -21.55 -20.17
C ALA A 186 -52.02 -20.52 -21.14
N TYR A 187 -51.46 -20.40 -22.35
CA TYR A 187 -51.84 -19.44 -23.39
C TYR A 187 -52.04 -20.15 -24.73
N PRO A 188 -53.20 -20.80 -24.95
CA PRO A 188 -53.50 -21.44 -26.23
C PRO A 188 -53.58 -20.40 -27.37
N ASP A 189 -53.23 -20.80 -28.59
CA ASP A 189 -53.14 -19.97 -29.82
C ASP A 189 -54.40 -19.12 -30.18
N ARG A 190 -55.49 -19.24 -29.42
CA ARG A 190 -56.76 -18.52 -29.61
C ARG A 190 -56.95 -17.30 -28.71
N ASP A 191 -56.01 -16.99 -27.82
CA ASP A 191 -56.12 -15.78 -27.00
C ASP A 191 -55.92 -14.53 -27.87
N ARG A 192 -57.01 -13.80 -28.15
CA ARG A 192 -57.02 -12.70 -29.13
C ARG A 192 -56.26 -11.45 -28.67
N GLN A 193 -55.84 -11.38 -27.41
CA GLN A 193 -55.18 -10.20 -26.84
C GLN A 193 -53.65 -10.28 -26.83
N LEU A 194 -53.06 -11.48 -26.91
CA LEU A 194 -51.61 -11.69 -26.78
C LEU A 194 -51.11 -12.70 -27.82
N ARG A 195 -50.32 -12.24 -28.81
CA ARG A 195 -49.74 -13.09 -29.85
C ARG A 195 -48.42 -13.70 -29.36
N ILE A 196 -48.38 -15.02 -29.15
CA ILE A 196 -47.17 -15.74 -28.72
C ILE A 196 -46.57 -16.54 -29.88
N GLU A 197 -45.30 -16.31 -30.17
CA GLU A 197 -44.52 -17.01 -31.20
C GLU A 197 -43.37 -17.78 -30.55
N PHE A 198 -43.06 -18.98 -31.04
CA PHE A 198 -41.95 -19.79 -30.51
C PHE A 198 -40.84 -19.93 -31.54
N ILE A 199 -39.61 -19.62 -31.15
CA ILE A 199 -38.41 -19.74 -31.99
C ILE A 199 -37.39 -20.63 -31.28
N ASN A 200 -36.89 -21.64 -32.00
CA ASN A 200 -35.80 -22.47 -31.50
C ASN A 200 -34.44 -21.83 -31.81
N MET A 201 -33.58 -21.68 -30.80
CA MET A 201 -32.22 -21.11 -30.91
C MET A 201 -31.30 -21.87 -31.89
N ALA A 202 -31.60 -23.13 -32.20
CA ALA A 202 -30.87 -23.90 -33.20
C ALA A 202 -30.91 -23.25 -34.60
N ASN A 203 -31.93 -22.43 -34.89
CA ASN A 203 -32.07 -21.73 -36.17
C ASN A 203 -31.70 -20.24 -36.03
N ARG A 204 -30.38 -19.97 -36.09
CA ARG A 204 -29.82 -18.62 -35.92
C ARG A 204 -30.34 -17.61 -36.95
N ASP A 205 -30.53 -18.02 -38.20
CA ASP A 205 -30.99 -17.14 -39.27
C ASP A 205 -32.43 -16.66 -39.01
N ASN A 206 -33.30 -17.58 -38.59
CA ASN A 206 -34.68 -17.25 -38.22
C ASN A 206 -34.75 -16.32 -36.99
N LEU A 207 -33.87 -16.54 -36.01
CA LEU A 207 -33.76 -15.67 -34.84
C LEU A 207 -33.34 -14.24 -35.22
N PHE A 208 -32.25 -14.08 -35.98
CA PHE A 208 -31.79 -12.75 -36.41
C PHE A 208 -32.82 -12.04 -37.30
N GLN A 209 -33.48 -12.78 -38.19
CA GLN A 209 -34.54 -12.23 -39.03
C GLN A 209 -35.72 -11.75 -38.19
N THR A 210 -36.17 -12.53 -37.21
CA THR A 210 -37.27 -12.13 -36.33
C THR A 210 -36.90 -10.91 -35.49
N VAL A 211 -35.69 -10.85 -34.94
CA VAL A 211 -35.21 -9.69 -34.17
C VAL A 211 -35.15 -8.43 -35.04
N ARG A 212 -34.68 -8.53 -36.29
CA ARG A 212 -34.66 -7.39 -37.24
C ARG A 212 -36.05 -6.92 -37.65
N GLN A 213 -37.03 -7.82 -37.66
CA GLN A 213 -38.43 -7.53 -38.02
C GLN A 213 -39.31 -7.23 -36.80
N ALA A 214 -38.74 -7.20 -35.60
CA ALA A 214 -39.49 -6.91 -34.40
C ALA A 214 -39.85 -5.43 -34.33
N THR A 215 -41.10 -5.19 -33.96
CA THR A 215 -41.69 -3.87 -33.76
C THR A 215 -41.76 -3.56 -32.27
N ASP A 216 -41.99 -2.29 -31.90
CA ASP A 216 -41.97 -1.83 -30.50
C ASP A 216 -43.03 -2.48 -29.59
N ASP A 217 -43.99 -3.21 -30.18
CA ASP A 217 -45.03 -4.02 -29.55
C ASP A 217 -44.53 -5.40 -29.06
N THR A 218 -43.27 -5.75 -29.34
CA THR A 218 -42.73 -7.11 -29.14
C THR A 218 -41.94 -7.23 -27.83
N ILE A 219 -42.20 -8.29 -27.07
CA ILE A 219 -41.43 -8.72 -25.90
C ILE A 219 -40.68 -10.00 -26.25
N PHE A 220 -39.37 -10.02 -26.05
CA PHE A 220 -38.57 -11.25 -26.18
C PHE A 220 -38.49 -11.96 -24.85
N PHE A 221 -38.83 -13.24 -24.83
CA PHE A 221 -38.84 -14.08 -23.64
C PHE A 221 -37.90 -15.27 -23.85
N PHE A 222 -36.75 -15.28 -23.16
CA PHE A 222 -35.70 -16.27 -23.36
C PHE A 222 -35.81 -17.41 -22.36
N ILE A 223 -35.77 -18.66 -22.85
CA ILE A 223 -35.93 -19.86 -22.02
C ILE A 223 -35.03 -21.00 -22.54
N PRO A 224 -34.29 -21.72 -21.70
CA PRO A 224 -33.90 -21.36 -20.33
C PRO A 224 -32.78 -20.31 -20.35
N GLN A 225 -32.77 -19.41 -19.36
CA GLN A 225 -31.64 -18.51 -19.14
C GLN A 225 -31.03 -18.76 -17.76
N TYR A 226 -29.73 -19.04 -17.72
CA TYR A 226 -28.97 -19.25 -16.50
C TYR A 226 -28.14 -17.99 -16.19
N SER A 227 -28.01 -17.66 -14.90
CA SER A 227 -27.07 -16.63 -14.46
C SER A 227 -25.63 -17.09 -14.69
N ALA A 228 -24.71 -16.17 -14.93
CA ALA A 228 -23.28 -16.50 -14.81
C ALA A 228 -22.95 -16.87 -13.35
N GLY A 229 -21.82 -17.57 -13.13
CA GLY A 229 -21.42 -18.06 -11.80
C GLY A 229 -21.18 -16.96 -10.74
N ASP A 230 -21.14 -15.69 -11.16
CA ASP A 230 -21.07 -14.49 -10.33
C ASP A 230 -22.45 -13.86 -10.03
N GLY A 231 -23.54 -14.49 -10.48
CA GLY A 231 -24.91 -13.98 -10.35
C GLY A 231 -25.30 -12.93 -11.41
N THR A 232 -24.45 -12.65 -12.40
CA THR A 232 -24.73 -11.64 -13.43
C THR A 232 -25.66 -12.16 -14.51
N PHE A 233 -26.72 -11.40 -14.83
CA PHE A 233 -27.61 -11.64 -15.95
C PHE A 233 -27.24 -10.72 -17.12
N TYR A 234 -26.64 -11.26 -18.18
CA TYR A 234 -26.31 -10.46 -19.36
C TYR A 234 -27.57 -10.16 -20.18
N GLY A 235 -28.06 -8.92 -20.09
CA GLY A 235 -29.06 -8.38 -21.01
C GLY A 235 -30.52 -8.72 -20.70
N THR A 236 -30.84 -9.25 -19.52
CA THR A 236 -32.23 -9.53 -19.10
C THR A 236 -32.63 -8.76 -17.85
N MET A 237 -33.88 -8.29 -17.84
CA MET A 237 -34.44 -7.41 -16.82
C MET A 237 -34.62 -8.12 -15.46
N GLY A 238 -34.88 -9.42 -15.50
CA GLY A 238 -35.26 -10.23 -14.34
C GLY A 238 -36.71 -10.69 -14.39
N GLY A 239 -37.16 -11.32 -13.31
CA GLY A 239 -38.47 -11.96 -13.21
C GLY A 239 -38.58 -12.85 -11.97
N ARG A 240 -39.60 -13.68 -11.94
CA ARG A 240 -39.81 -14.71 -10.92
C ARG A 240 -38.97 -15.94 -11.28
N MET A 241 -37.93 -16.19 -10.48
CA MET A 241 -36.89 -17.20 -10.74
C MET A 241 -36.97 -18.31 -9.71
N ALA A 242 -36.73 -19.56 -10.12
CA ALA A 242 -36.60 -20.69 -9.19
C ALA A 242 -35.34 -20.51 -8.31
N SER A 243 -35.47 -20.80 -7.00
CA SER A 243 -34.40 -20.63 -6.03
C SER A 243 -33.95 -21.97 -5.46
N GLY A 244 -32.76 -22.45 -5.87
CA GLY A 244 -32.17 -23.67 -5.31
C GLY A 244 -32.10 -23.65 -3.79
N ARG A 245 -31.86 -22.49 -3.17
CA ARG A 245 -31.84 -22.36 -1.71
C ARG A 245 -33.20 -22.65 -1.07
N LEU A 246 -34.29 -22.06 -1.58
CA LEU A 246 -35.64 -22.32 -1.07
C LEU A 246 -36.07 -23.78 -1.29
N HIS A 247 -35.65 -24.38 -2.42
CA HIS A 247 -35.84 -25.82 -2.66
C HIS A 247 -35.18 -26.66 -1.57
N GLY A 248 -33.93 -26.34 -1.24
CA GLY A 248 -33.17 -27.00 -0.18
C GLY A 248 -33.78 -26.81 1.21
N GLU A 249 -34.17 -25.58 1.56
CA GLU A 249 -34.80 -25.26 2.84
C GLU A 249 -36.12 -26.03 3.01
N THR A 250 -37.00 -26.01 2.01
CA THR A 250 -38.28 -26.72 2.04
C THR A 250 -38.09 -28.24 2.19
N ALA A 251 -37.15 -28.82 1.43
CA ALA A 251 -36.84 -30.23 1.52
C ALA A 251 -36.25 -30.61 2.89
N ALA A 252 -35.44 -29.74 3.49
CA ALA A 252 -34.91 -29.94 4.83
C ALA A 252 -35.99 -29.84 5.91
N HIS A 253 -36.96 -28.92 5.78
CA HIS A 253 -38.12 -28.87 6.66
C HIS A 253 -38.96 -30.14 6.58
N MET A 254 -39.27 -30.63 5.37
CA MET A 254 -39.95 -31.93 5.20
C MET A 254 -39.14 -33.08 5.82
N ALA A 255 -37.82 -33.07 5.66
CA ALA A 255 -36.94 -34.06 6.26
C ALA A 255 -36.99 -34.01 7.80
N LEU A 256 -36.97 -32.81 8.40
CA LEU A 256 -37.11 -32.64 9.85
C LEU A 256 -38.47 -33.13 10.36
N GLU A 257 -39.56 -32.86 9.64
CA GLU A 257 -40.89 -33.37 10.02
C GLU A 257 -40.92 -34.90 10.02
N ILE A 258 -40.35 -35.54 9.00
CA ILE A 258 -40.22 -37.00 8.95
C ILE A 258 -39.36 -37.53 10.11
N LEU A 259 -38.22 -36.89 10.37
CA LEU A 259 -37.33 -37.26 11.48
C LEU A 259 -37.98 -37.05 12.86
N SER A 260 -38.93 -36.12 12.97
CA SER A 260 -39.71 -35.86 14.18
C SER A 260 -40.87 -36.86 14.40
N GLY A 261 -41.14 -37.74 13.43
CA GLY A 261 -42.12 -38.81 13.53
C GLY A 261 -43.35 -38.68 12.64
N THR A 262 -43.45 -37.65 11.80
CA THR A 262 -44.56 -37.49 10.84
C THR A 262 -44.50 -38.57 9.75
N PRO A 263 -45.58 -39.35 9.52
CA PRO A 263 -45.61 -40.32 8.43
C PRO A 263 -45.48 -39.63 7.06
N VAL A 264 -44.63 -40.18 6.18
CA VAL A 264 -44.42 -39.61 4.82
C VAL A 264 -45.73 -39.52 4.02
N SER A 265 -46.72 -40.38 4.29
CA SER A 265 -48.04 -40.34 3.65
C SER A 265 -48.87 -39.09 3.97
N GLU A 266 -48.56 -38.40 5.07
CA GLU A 266 -49.22 -37.16 5.49
C GLU A 266 -48.55 -35.91 4.90
N LEU A 267 -47.38 -36.07 4.25
CA LEU A 267 -46.62 -35.01 3.61
C LEU A 267 -46.76 -35.08 2.10
N PRO A 268 -47.75 -34.37 1.49
CA PRO A 268 -47.89 -34.34 0.04
C PRO A 268 -46.67 -33.67 -0.61
N VAL A 269 -46.42 -34.02 -1.87
CA VAL A 269 -45.41 -33.33 -2.68
C VAL A 269 -45.76 -31.86 -2.79
N SER A 270 -44.85 -30.98 -2.38
CA SER A 270 -45.05 -29.54 -2.45
C SER A 270 -44.75 -29.02 -3.85
N PHE A 271 -45.64 -28.13 -4.31
CA PHE A 271 -45.49 -27.30 -5.49
C PHE A 271 -45.41 -25.81 -5.13
N GLU A 272 -45.58 -25.46 -3.85
CA GLU A 272 -45.71 -24.06 -3.43
C GLU A 272 -44.37 -23.39 -3.10
N ALA A 273 -44.31 -22.11 -3.52
CA ALA A 273 -43.43 -21.04 -3.04
C ALA A 273 -41.92 -21.31 -3.05
N GLN A 274 -41.35 -21.51 -4.25
CA GLN A 274 -39.89 -21.67 -4.41
C GLN A 274 -39.27 -20.70 -5.40
N TYR A 275 -39.93 -19.56 -5.51
CA TYR A 275 -39.52 -18.51 -6.42
C TYR A 275 -39.18 -17.25 -5.66
N SER A 276 -38.14 -16.58 -6.13
CA SER A 276 -37.80 -15.23 -5.70
C SER A 276 -37.98 -14.29 -6.89
N TRP A 277 -38.53 -13.12 -6.61
CA TRP A 277 -38.51 -12.02 -7.57
C TRP A 277 -37.08 -11.50 -7.63
N ILE A 278 -36.42 -11.63 -8.78
CA ILE A 278 -35.03 -11.21 -8.96
C ILE A 278 -34.96 -10.27 -10.17
N PHE A 279 -34.47 -9.04 -9.97
CA PHE A 279 -34.32 -8.04 -11.03
C PHE A 279 -32.91 -7.45 -11.08
N ASP A 280 -32.44 -7.08 -12.28
CA ASP A 280 -31.14 -6.45 -12.47
C ASP A 280 -31.25 -4.91 -12.46
N TYR A 281 -30.58 -4.27 -11.51
CA TYR A 281 -30.58 -2.81 -11.35
C TYR A 281 -30.12 -2.05 -12.60
N ASN A 282 -29.08 -2.52 -13.28
CA ASN A 282 -28.53 -1.85 -14.45
C ASN A 282 -29.53 -1.90 -15.62
N GLN A 283 -30.27 -3.00 -15.77
CA GLN A 283 -31.33 -3.10 -16.79
C GLN A 283 -32.54 -2.25 -16.43
N LEU A 284 -32.98 -2.25 -15.17
CA LEU A 284 -34.07 -1.36 -14.71
C LEU A 284 -33.74 0.11 -14.99
N LYS A 285 -32.51 0.53 -14.70
CA LYS A 285 -32.01 1.88 -15.02
C LYS A 285 -31.96 2.14 -16.52
N LYS A 286 -31.45 1.20 -17.32
CA LYS A 286 -31.35 1.31 -18.79
C LYS A 286 -32.72 1.51 -19.44
N PHE A 287 -33.75 0.84 -18.95
CA PHE A 287 -35.12 0.94 -19.46
C PHE A 287 -36.00 1.96 -18.72
N ASN A 288 -35.41 2.74 -17.80
CA ASN A 288 -36.09 3.77 -17.01
C ASN A 288 -37.33 3.26 -16.24
N ILE A 289 -37.21 2.06 -15.65
CA ILE A 289 -38.28 1.42 -14.88
C ILE A 289 -38.12 1.78 -13.39
N PRO A 290 -39.09 2.48 -12.77
CA PRO A 290 -39.01 2.83 -11.34
C PRO A 290 -39.10 1.57 -10.47
N MET A 291 -38.29 1.47 -9.41
CA MET A 291 -38.35 0.31 -8.51
C MET A 291 -39.71 0.14 -7.82
N SER A 292 -40.48 1.23 -7.66
CA SER A 292 -41.82 1.20 -7.09
C SER A 292 -42.86 0.45 -7.93
N THR A 293 -42.54 0.09 -9.18
CA THR A 293 -43.44 -0.72 -10.02
C THR A 293 -43.22 -2.22 -9.85
N LEU A 294 -42.13 -2.61 -9.17
CA LEU A 294 -41.78 -4.00 -8.88
C LEU A 294 -42.50 -4.53 -7.63
N PRO A 295 -42.64 -5.85 -7.46
CA PRO A 295 -43.17 -6.46 -6.24
C PRO A 295 -42.31 -6.13 -5.00
N ASP A 296 -42.94 -5.98 -3.83
CA ASP A 296 -42.25 -5.58 -2.59
C ASP A 296 -41.17 -6.59 -2.13
N GLU A 297 -41.31 -7.86 -2.51
CA GLU A 297 -40.39 -8.96 -2.20
C GLU A 297 -39.26 -9.12 -3.24
N ALA A 298 -39.06 -8.14 -4.14
CA ALA A 298 -38.07 -8.21 -5.20
C ALA A 298 -36.63 -8.01 -4.71
N GLU A 299 -35.79 -9.03 -4.90
CA GLU A 299 -34.34 -8.94 -4.78
C GLU A 299 -33.75 -8.19 -5.99
N ILE A 300 -32.96 -7.16 -5.73
CA ILE A 300 -32.34 -6.34 -6.77
C ILE A 300 -30.84 -6.63 -6.84
N LEU A 301 -30.43 -7.31 -7.92
CA LEU A 301 -29.04 -7.60 -8.23
C LEU A 301 -28.36 -6.38 -8.85
N ASN A 302 -27.04 -6.29 -8.70
CA ASN A 302 -26.20 -5.22 -9.25
C ASN A 302 -26.58 -3.80 -8.80
N MET A 303 -27.34 -3.67 -7.71
CA MET A 303 -27.59 -2.39 -7.08
C MET A 303 -26.28 -1.84 -6.50
N PRO A 304 -25.87 -0.61 -6.84
CA PRO A 304 -24.67 -0.02 -6.27
C PRO A 304 -24.85 0.09 -4.76
N GLN A 305 -24.13 -0.76 -4.04
CA GLN A 305 -24.14 -0.75 -2.58
C GLN A 305 -23.63 0.61 -2.11
N PRO A 306 -24.40 1.37 -1.31
CA PRO A 306 -23.84 2.52 -0.63
C PRO A 306 -22.68 2.01 0.25
N PHE A 307 -21.54 2.70 0.19
CA PHE A 307 -20.27 2.35 0.83
C PHE A 307 -20.35 2.14 2.37
N TYR A 308 -21.53 2.28 2.98
CA TYR A 308 -21.79 2.21 4.40
C TYR A 308 -22.88 1.19 4.73
N ARG A 309 -22.55 -0.09 4.62
CA ARG A 309 -23.06 -1.12 5.55
C ARG A 309 -21.88 -1.70 6.34
N LEU A 310 -21.16 -0.83 7.05
CA LEU A 310 -20.39 -1.31 8.20
C LEU A 310 -21.41 -1.79 9.24
N ASN A 311 -21.11 -2.91 9.91
CA ASN A 311 -21.85 -3.35 11.09
C ASN A 311 -22.05 -2.13 12.02
N ARG A 312 -23.29 -1.86 12.42
CA ARG A 312 -23.66 -0.67 13.21
C ARG A 312 -22.81 -0.56 14.49
N GLU A 313 -22.43 -1.69 15.07
CA GLU A 313 -21.54 -1.73 16.23
C GLU A 313 -20.11 -1.32 15.87
N LEU A 314 -19.57 -1.87 14.78
CA LEU A 314 -18.23 -1.54 14.29
C LEU A 314 -18.11 -0.05 13.91
N PHE A 315 -19.16 0.51 13.32
CA PHE A 315 -19.22 1.94 12.98
C PHE A 315 -19.15 2.81 14.24
N TRP A 316 -19.95 2.52 15.27
CA TRP A 316 -19.92 3.29 16.50
C TRP A 316 -18.62 3.12 17.28
N VAL A 317 -18.02 1.92 17.27
CA VAL A 317 -16.69 1.68 17.85
C VAL A 317 -15.63 2.54 17.16
N LEU A 318 -15.64 2.62 15.83
CA LEU A 318 -14.71 3.46 15.07
C LEU A 318 -14.94 4.95 15.35
N VAL A 319 -16.19 5.41 15.39
CA VAL A 319 -16.53 6.82 15.67
C VAL A 319 -16.08 7.22 17.08
N VAL A 320 -16.35 6.39 18.09
CA VAL A 320 -15.93 6.65 19.47
C VAL A 320 -14.40 6.62 19.59
N SER A 321 -13.75 5.64 18.97
CA SER A 321 -12.27 5.55 18.97
C SER A 321 -11.64 6.78 18.33
N PHE A 322 -12.17 7.25 17.19
CA PHE A 322 -11.68 8.43 16.49
C PHE A 322 -11.93 9.72 17.28
N ALA A 323 -13.10 9.87 17.90
CA ALA A 323 -13.39 11.02 18.77
C ALA A 323 -12.43 11.06 19.98
N THR A 324 -12.17 9.91 20.60
CA THR A 324 -11.26 9.81 21.75
C THR A 324 -9.82 10.17 21.37
N LEU A 325 -9.33 9.63 20.25
CA LEU A 325 -8.02 9.96 19.68
C LEU A 325 -7.90 11.46 19.36
N THR A 326 -8.96 12.06 18.82
CA THR A 326 -8.99 13.50 18.51
C THR A 326 -8.90 14.35 19.77
N VAL A 327 -9.63 14.00 20.83
CA VAL A 327 -9.57 14.72 22.12
C VAL A 327 -8.17 14.61 22.74
N VAL A 328 -7.55 13.42 22.72
CA VAL A 328 -6.19 13.22 23.22
C VAL A 328 -5.18 14.05 22.41
N LEU A 329 -5.31 14.06 21.08
CA LEU A 329 -4.43 14.84 20.21
C LEU A 329 -4.56 16.35 20.48
N VAL A 330 -5.78 16.85 20.62
CA VAL A 330 -6.03 18.27 20.95
C VAL A 330 -5.43 18.61 22.32
N PHE A 331 -5.59 17.75 23.32
CA PHE A 331 -5.01 17.96 24.64
C PHE A 331 -3.47 18.00 24.60
N LEU A 332 -2.84 17.09 23.85
CA LEU A 332 -1.38 17.08 23.63
C LEU A 332 -0.90 18.35 22.93
N VAL A 333 -1.60 18.79 21.89
CA VAL A 333 -1.26 20.01 21.16
C VAL A 333 -1.40 21.24 22.05
N ILE A 334 -2.48 21.35 22.83
CA ILE A 334 -2.67 22.45 23.79
C ILE A 334 -1.55 22.44 24.84
N ASN A 335 -1.18 21.28 25.37
CA ASN A 335 -0.11 21.15 26.35
C ASN A 335 1.24 21.62 25.78
N ILE A 336 1.58 21.20 24.56
CA ILE A 336 2.81 21.60 23.86
C ILE A 336 2.82 23.12 23.59
N ILE A 337 1.71 23.70 23.15
CA ILE A 337 1.60 25.14 22.88
C ILE A 337 1.73 25.94 24.17
N MET A 338 1.07 25.52 25.26
CA MET A 338 1.19 26.19 26.56
C MET A 338 2.62 26.15 27.09
N ARG A 339 3.29 25.00 26.99
CA ARG A 339 4.69 24.86 27.44
C ARG A 339 5.63 25.77 26.64
N ARG A 340 5.51 25.81 25.31
CA ARG A 340 6.34 26.69 24.48
C ARG A 340 6.11 28.17 24.79
N ARG A 341 4.87 28.60 25.00
CA ARG A 341 4.59 29.99 25.40
C ARG A 341 5.26 30.39 26.71
N VAL A 342 5.30 29.50 27.70
CA VAL A 342 5.97 29.78 28.98
C VAL A 342 7.48 29.85 28.80
N GLU A 343 8.06 28.97 27.97
CA GLU A 343 9.50 28.99 27.67
C GLU A 343 9.91 30.25 26.87
N ASP A 344 9.09 30.69 25.92
CA ASP A 344 9.33 31.89 25.12
C ASP A 344 9.16 33.16 25.97
N ASP A 345 8.09 33.28 26.76
CA ASP A 345 7.86 34.44 27.65
C ASP A 345 8.98 34.61 28.69
N LEU A 346 9.51 33.50 29.23
CA LEU A 346 10.64 33.54 30.16
C LEU A 346 11.93 34.03 29.47
N LYS A 347 12.20 33.59 28.23
CA LYS A 347 13.36 34.04 27.46
C LYS A 347 13.24 35.51 27.07
N ASP A 348 12.06 35.95 26.67
CA ASP A 348 11.80 37.35 26.31
C ASP A 348 11.93 38.26 27.54
N GLN A 349 11.44 37.85 28.72
CA GLN A 349 11.61 38.60 29.96
C GLN A 349 13.08 38.69 30.40
N LEU A 350 13.85 37.60 30.31
CA LEU A 350 15.28 37.61 30.66
C LEU A 350 16.09 38.47 29.69
N SER A 351 15.84 38.34 28.38
CA SER A 351 16.48 39.18 27.35
C SER A 351 16.15 40.66 27.51
N PHE A 352 14.88 40.98 27.80
CA PHE A 352 14.46 42.35 28.09
C PHE A 352 15.16 42.93 29.32
N LEU A 353 15.27 42.17 30.42
CA LEU A 353 15.96 42.59 31.64
C LEU A 353 17.46 42.83 31.40
N GLU A 354 18.12 41.96 30.63
CA GLU A 354 19.54 42.13 30.25
C GLU A 354 19.73 43.39 29.37
N ILE A 355 18.94 43.54 28.31
CA ILE A 355 19.00 44.71 27.42
C ILE A 355 18.68 46.00 28.18
N PHE A 356 17.69 45.97 29.06
CA PHE A 356 17.33 47.13 29.88
C PHE A 356 18.49 47.54 30.77
N MET A 357 19.09 46.60 31.50
CA MET A 357 20.25 46.90 32.34
C MET A 357 21.41 47.48 31.53
N GLU A 358 21.69 46.95 30.33
CA GLU A 358 22.80 47.38 29.47
C GLU A 358 22.59 48.72 28.73
N THR A 359 21.34 49.08 28.43
CA THR A 359 21.02 50.29 27.63
C THR A 359 20.76 51.53 28.48
N VAL A 360 20.48 51.36 29.77
CA VAL A 360 20.18 52.47 30.67
C VAL A 360 21.44 53.33 30.87
N PRO A 361 21.40 54.64 30.54
CA PRO A 361 22.57 55.53 30.50
C PRO A 361 22.97 56.04 31.90
N ILE A 362 22.78 55.22 32.94
CA ILE A 362 23.20 55.49 34.31
C ILE A 362 23.92 54.26 34.88
N PRO A 363 24.97 54.42 35.69
CA PRO A 363 25.62 53.31 36.38
C PRO A 363 24.64 52.56 37.29
N ILE A 364 24.51 51.24 37.09
CA ILE A 364 23.69 50.34 37.92
C ILE A 364 24.53 49.13 38.37
N TYR A 365 24.37 48.73 39.63
CA TYR A 365 25.02 47.57 40.22
C TYR A 365 24.09 46.77 41.13
N VAL A 366 24.42 45.50 41.36
CA VAL A 366 23.73 44.55 42.24
C VAL A 366 24.75 43.91 43.16
N LYS A 367 24.46 43.85 44.47
CA LYS A 367 25.29 43.16 45.47
C LYS A 367 24.47 42.14 46.26
N ASP A 368 25.14 41.11 46.76
CA ASP A 368 24.56 40.17 47.73
C ASP A 368 24.55 40.74 49.17
N LEU A 369 23.97 39.98 50.11
CA LEU A 369 23.90 40.35 51.52
C LEU A 369 25.27 40.50 52.21
N ALA A 370 26.33 39.91 51.64
CA ALA A 370 27.70 40.03 52.14
C ALA A 370 28.46 41.20 51.46
N GLY A 371 27.80 41.95 50.58
CA GLY A 371 28.35 43.12 49.92
C GLY A 371 29.14 42.83 48.64
N HIS A 372 29.13 41.60 48.13
CA HIS A 372 29.83 41.25 46.89
C HIS A 372 29.00 41.59 45.67
N TYR A 373 29.64 42.11 44.62
CA TYR A 373 28.96 42.43 43.35
C TYR A 373 28.50 41.16 42.63
N GLN A 374 27.20 41.07 42.35
CA GLN A 374 26.53 39.99 41.62
C GLN A 374 26.20 40.38 40.17
N GLY A 375 26.18 41.68 39.86
CA GLY A 375 25.94 42.20 38.51
C GLY A 375 26.21 43.69 38.42
N VAL A 376 26.70 44.15 37.26
CA VAL A 376 26.89 45.57 36.93
C VAL A 376 26.51 45.80 35.47
N ASN A 377 26.08 47.01 35.11
CA ASN A 377 25.85 47.37 33.71
C ASN A 377 27.03 48.09 33.07
N ARG A 378 27.02 48.22 31.75
CA ARG A 378 28.08 48.88 30.98
C ARG A 378 28.38 50.32 31.40
N GLU A 379 27.39 51.08 31.84
CA GLU A 379 27.64 52.45 32.32
C GLU A 379 28.36 52.47 33.67
N PHE A 380 28.15 51.48 34.52
CA PHE A 380 28.94 51.29 35.73
C PHE A 380 30.41 50.97 35.40
N GLU A 381 30.65 50.08 34.44
CA GLU A 381 32.00 49.76 33.95
C GLU A 381 32.72 51.03 33.44
N LYS A 382 32.04 51.87 32.65
CA LYS A 382 32.59 53.13 32.14
C LYS A 382 32.83 54.16 33.23
N TRP A 383 31.93 54.27 34.21
CA TRP A 383 32.02 55.28 35.27
C TRP A 383 33.20 55.04 36.20
N PHE A 384 33.47 53.76 36.54
CA PHE A 384 34.55 53.39 37.45
C PHE A 384 35.83 52.89 36.73
N GLY A 385 35.74 52.60 35.43
CA GLY A 385 36.88 52.15 34.61
C GLY A 385 37.27 50.69 34.85
N VAL A 386 36.30 49.83 35.17
CA VAL A 386 36.49 48.42 35.57
C VAL A 386 35.64 47.51 34.69
N THR A 387 36.06 46.27 34.45
CA THR A 387 35.25 45.31 33.69
C THR A 387 34.39 44.44 34.61
N ARG A 388 33.24 43.98 34.11
CA ARG A 388 32.31 43.10 34.82
C ARG A 388 32.98 41.83 35.34
N SER A 389 33.89 41.23 34.57
CA SER A 389 34.64 40.05 34.99
C SER A 389 35.59 40.29 36.17
N GLU A 390 36.10 41.51 36.34
CA GLU A 390 37.03 41.86 37.42
C GLU A 390 36.31 42.14 38.74
N ILE A 391 35.06 42.63 38.68
CA ILE A 391 34.32 43.08 39.87
C ILE A 391 33.38 42.01 40.47
N LEU A 392 32.89 41.07 39.66
CA LEU A 392 31.97 40.06 40.15
C LEU A 392 32.60 39.22 41.29
N GLY A 393 31.85 39.03 42.37
CA GLY A 393 32.28 38.29 43.56
C GLY A 393 33.22 39.07 44.51
N HIS A 394 33.56 40.33 44.21
CA HIS A 394 34.40 41.17 45.05
C HIS A 394 33.58 42.27 45.73
N THR A 395 34.14 42.89 46.79
CA THR A 395 33.55 44.03 47.51
C THR A 395 34.14 45.36 47.02
N ASP A 396 33.71 46.47 47.61
CA ASP A 396 34.15 47.83 47.24
C ASP A 396 35.68 48.04 47.36
N GLU A 397 36.37 47.24 48.17
CA GLU A 397 37.80 47.38 48.49
C GLU A 397 38.72 47.26 47.27
N LEU A 398 38.26 46.67 46.16
CA LEU A 398 39.07 46.43 44.97
C LEU A 398 39.43 47.72 44.18
N PHE A 399 38.72 48.85 44.40
CA PHE A 399 38.84 50.04 43.52
C PHE A 399 39.06 51.38 44.24
N TYR A 400 39.03 51.43 45.57
CA TYR A 400 39.17 52.68 46.32
C TYR A 400 40.63 52.93 46.76
N PRO A 401 41.29 54.02 46.32
CA PRO A 401 42.48 54.51 47.01
C PRO A 401 42.09 55.06 48.40
N GLU A 402 42.98 54.95 49.40
CA GLU A 402 42.80 55.17 50.87
C GLU A 402 42.10 56.49 51.34
N LYS A 403 41.54 57.34 50.47
CA LYS A 403 40.92 58.64 50.83
C LYS A 403 39.54 58.93 50.20
N VAL A 404 38.82 57.96 49.64
CA VAL A 404 37.46 58.18 49.12
C VAL A 404 36.44 57.31 49.88
N PRO A 405 35.26 57.82 50.28
CA PRO A 405 34.27 57.02 50.98
C PRO A 405 33.79 55.84 50.11
N PRO A 406 33.71 54.62 50.66
CA PRO A 406 33.18 53.47 49.93
C PRO A 406 31.72 53.68 49.50
N LEU A 407 31.32 53.01 48.43
CA LEU A 407 29.92 52.96 47.97
C LEU A 407 29.01 52.29 48.99
N SER A 408 29.56 51.40 49.82
CA SER A 408 28.93 50.86 51.03
C SER A 408 29.01 51.84 52.19
N ASP A 409 27.85 52.11 52.79
CA ASP A 409 27.69 53.00 53.94
C ASP A 409 26.68 52.41 54.93
N GLU A 410 26.41 53.10 56.05
CA GLU A 410 25.41 52.66 57.05
C GLU A 410 24.02 52.41 56.45
N SER A 411 23.72 52.96 55.26
CA SER A 411 22.46 52.74 54.58
C SER A 411 22.31 51.32 54.02
N ASP A 412 23.41 50.65 53.67
CA ASP A 412 23.41 49.26 53.17
C ASP A 412 23.04 48.26 54.30
N SER A 413 23.58 48.51 55.51
CA SER A 413 23.25 47.71 56.70
C SER A 413 21.80 47.94 57.16
N HIS A 414 21.29 49.18 57.01
CA HIS A 414 19.89 49.48 57.28
C HIS A 414 18.93 48.85 56.27
N LEU A 415 19.28 48.87 54.98
CA LEU A 415 18.43 48.31 53.92
C LEU A 415 18.37 46.78 53.95
N THR A 416 19.46 46.12 54.36
CA THR A 416 19.48 44.67 54.57
C THR A 416 18.69 44.22 55.81
N ALA A 417 18.50 45.10 56.81
CA ALA A 417 17.68 44.84 58.00
C ALA A 417 16.20 45.27 57.86
N GLU A 418 15.94 46.42 57.24
CA GLU A 418 14.60 46.98 56.98
C GLU A 418 14.43 47.23 55.48
N ASN A 419 13.65 46.38 54.82
CA ASN A 419 13.36 46.47 53.40
C ASN A 419 12.85 47.87 53.00
N GLY A 420 13.48 48.50 52.00
CA GLY A 420 13.10 49.85 51.56
C GLY A 420 13.88 50.35 50.35
N ILE A 421 13.57 51.57 49.94
CA ILE A 421 14.30 52.34 48.91
C ILE A 421 14.89 53.56 49.59
N ARG A 422 16.17 53.83 49.38
CA ARG A 422 16.82 55.08 49.81
C ARG A 422 17.34 55.85 48.61
N VAL A 423 17.03 57.14 48.60
CA VAL A 423 17.51 58.09 47.60
C VAL A 423 18.15 59.25 48.32
N TYR A 424 19.40 59.56 48.00
CA TYR A 424 20.12 60.66 48.63
C TYR A 424 21.18 61.24 47.70
N HIS A 425 21.52 62.50 47.93
CA HIS A 425 22.57 63.17 47.18
C HIS A 425 23.92 62.78 47.77
N SER A 426 24.86 62.44 46.90
CA SER A 426 26.24 62.16 47.29
C SER A 426 27.21 62.75 46.28
N ARG A 427 28.49 62.70 46.62
CA ARG A 427 29.58 63.03 45.72
C ARG A 427 30.34 61.76 45.44
N ILE A 428 30.26 61.31 44.20
CA ILE A 428 30.92 60.09 43.77
C ILE A 428 32.00 60.44 42.76
N PHE A 429 33.13 59.76 42.93
CA PHE A 429 34.25 59.83 42.00
C PHE A 429 33.86 59.21 40.66
N LYS A 430 34.22 59.88 39.57
CA LYS A 430 34.10 59.37 38.21
C LYS A 430 35.50 59.20 37.66
N HIS A 431 35.81 58.03 37.09
CA HIS A 431 37.14 57.73 36.57
C HIS A 431 37.62 58.82 35.60
N GLY A 432 38.73 59.49 35.94
CA GLY A 432 39.33 60.56 35.14
C GLY A 432 38.76 61.98 35.33
N SER A 433 37.88 62.23 36.31
CA SER A 433 37.29 63.55 36.61
C SER A 433 37.23 63.84 38.12
N ASP A 434 37.05 65.11 38.50
CA ASP A 434 36.73 65.50 39.88
C ASP A 434 35.32 65.03 40.28
N ASN A 435 35.01 65.04 41.58
CA ASN A 435 33.73 64.55 42.11
C ASN A 435 32.49 65.16 41.41
N HIS A 436 31.66 64.30 40.84
CA HIS A 436 30.37 64.69 40.27
C HIS A 436 29.31 64.76 41.37
N HIS A 437 28.41 65.73 41.27
CA HIS A 437 27.21 65.78 42.10
C HIS A 437 26.23 64.73 41.58
N VAL A 438 25.98 63.70 42.38
CA VAL A 438 25.13 62.58 41.97
C VAL A 438 23.98 62.35 42.93
N ILE A 439 22.92 61.75 42.41
CA ILE A 439 21.83 61.20 43.19
C ILE A 439 22.00 59.67 43.20
N LEU A 440 22.11 59.08 44.39
CA LEU A 440 22.19 57.65 44.61
C LEU A 440 20.83 57.08 44.93
N HIS A 441 20.43 56.03 44.22
CA HIS A 441 19.22 55.25 44.49
C HIS A 441 19.63 53.83 44.90
N LYS A 442 19.27 53.35 46.10
CA LYS A 442 19.54 51.98 46.58
C LYS A 442 18.24 51.28 47.02
N ALA A 443 18.05 50.02 46.64
CA ALA A 443 16.85 49.23 46.96
C ALA A 443 17.18 47.74 47.14
N THR A 444 16.42 47.02 47.98
CA THR A 444 16.55 45.56 48.17
C THR A 444 15.74 44.74 47.17
N TYR A 445 16.23 43.56 46.78
CA TYR A 445 15.49 42.59 45.96
C TYR A 445 15.31 41.23 46.66
N ARG A 446 14.25 40.50 46.29
CA ARG A 446 13.79 39.27 46.96
C ARG A 446 13.74 38.07 46.02
N ASN A 447 13.88 36.86 46.57
CA ASN A 447 13.62 35.62 45.83
C ASN A 447 12.11 35.25 45.83
N ALA A 448 11.77 34.18 45.11
CA ALA A 448 10.40 33.65 45.02
C ALA A 448 9.80 33.19 46.38
N LYS A 449 10.63 33.00 47.42
CA LYS A 449 10.20 32.69 48.80
C LYS A 449 10.06 33.94 49.68
N ASN A 450 10.18 35.13 49.07
CA ASN A 450 10.04 36.44 49.69
C ASN A 450 11.17 36.81 50.68
N GLU A 451 12.30 36.11 50.61
CA GLU A 451 13.50 36.37 51.41
C GLU A 451 14.36 37.44 50.72
N ILE A 452 14.99 38.34 51.49
CA ILE A 452 15.88 39.38 50.94
C ILE A 452 17.16 38.71 50.45
N CYS A 453 17.54 38.96 49.19
CA CYS A 453 18.72 38.33 48.57
C CYS A 453 19.91 39.28 48.44
N GLY A 454 19.67 40.59 48.40
CA GLY A 454 20.70 41.58 48.17
C GLY A 454 20.13 42.96 47.87
N LEU A 455 20.99 43.84 47.33
CA LEU A 455 20.67 45.24 47.02
C LEU A 455 21.03 45.60 45.58
N VAL A 456 20.28 46.53 45.00
CA VAL A 456 20.50 47.15 43.69
C VAL A 456 20.72 48.65 43.89
N GLY A 457 21.74 49.21 43.25
CA GLY A 457 22.08 50.64 43.31
C GLY A 457 22.17 51.30 41.93
N ALA A 458 21.75 52.56 41.81
CA ALA A 458 21.85 53.38 40.59
C ALA A 458 22.38 54.81 40.88
N ILE A 459 23.15 55.40 39.95
CA ILE A 459 23.86 56.68 40.11
C ILE A 459 23.45 57.69 39.01
N LEU A 460 22.92 58.87 39.35
CA LEU A 460 22.45 59.89 38.37
C LEU A 460 23.22 61.22 38.47
N ASP A 461 23.73 61.75 37.35
CA ASP A 461 24.47 63.03 37.23
C ASP A 461 23.55 64.21 36.82
N ILE A 462 23.74 65.42 37.35
CA ILE A 462 22.78 66.55 37.26
C ILE A 462 23.36 67.90 36.79
N ASN A 463 24.52 67.94 36.12
CA ASN A 463 25.18 69.20 35.75
C ASN A 463 24.65 69.92 34.47
N ASP A 464 24.11 69.22 33.46
CA ASP A 464 23.81 69.82 32.13
C ASP A 464 22.45 70.54 32.01
N MET A 465 21.49 70.24 32.89
CA MET A 465 20.11 70.72 32.77
C MET A 465 19.94 72.25 32.94
N LYS A 466 20.95 72.96 33.47
CA LYS A 466 20.83 74.39 33.80
C LYS A 466 21.18 75.39 32.69
N ARG A 467 21.76 74.97 31.55
CA ARG A 467 22.35 75.91 30.58
C ARG A 467 21.56 76.17 29.29
N ALA A 468 20.50 75.41 28.96
CA ALA A 468 19.88 75.45 27.62
C ALA A 468 18.59 76.29 27.44
N GLN A 469 18.10 76.99 28.47
CA GLN A 469 16.69 77.44 28.51
C GLN A 469 16.41 78.91 28.08
N SER A 470 17.41 79.78 27.82
CA SER A 470 17.15 81.23 27.79
C SER A 470 16.87 81.90 26.43
N ASP A 471 17.62 81.63 25.34
CA ASP A 471 17.80 82.71 24.34
C ASP A 471 17.10 82.58 22.96
N LEU A 472 16.39 81.48 22.64
CA LEU A 472 15.91 81.26 21.26
C LEU A 472 14.42 81.63 21.02
N GLN A 473 13.65 81.95 22.06
CA GLN A 473 12.25 81.53 22.05
C GLN A 473 11.20 82.47 21.42
N LYS A 474 11.45 83.75 21.11
CA LYS A 474 10.32 84.69 20.87
C LYS A 474 10.14 85.34 19.49
N ALA A 475 11.11 85.27 18.58
CA ALA A 475 10.98 85.90 17.25
C ALA A 475 10.96 84.88 16.09
N GLU A 476 11.51 83.68 16.27
CA GLU A 476 11.46 82.61 15.26
C GLU A 476 10.07 81.99 15.12
N GLU A 477 9.29 81.87 16.19
CA GLU A 477 8.11 80.98 16.25
C GLU A 477 7.01 81.29 15.22
N ARG A 478 6.83 82.55 14.80
CA ARG A 478 5.68 82.95 13.95
C ARG A 478 5.92 82.80 12.44
N TYR A 479 7.08 83.24 11.93
CA TYR A 479 7.44 83.06 10.51
C TYR A 479 7.83 81.60 10.24
N ARG A 480 8.43 80.93 11.23
CA ARG A 480 8.73 79.51 11.20
C ARG A 480 7.44 78.68 11.08
N SER A 481 6.37 79.01 11.80
CA SER A 481 5.15 78.19 11.81
C SER A 481 4.46 78.02 10.43
N ILE A 482 4.32 79.06 9.60
CA ILE A 482 3.63 78.94 8.28
C ILE A 482 4.49 78.19 7.28
N PHE A 483 5.78 78.50 7.24
CA PHE A 483 6.74 77.82 6.38
C PHE A 483 6.89 76.35 6.81
N GLU A 484 6.96 76.04 8.12
CA GLU A 484 7.14 74.68 8.64
C GLU A 484 5.89 73.80 8.59
N ASN A 485 4.68 74.35 8.70
CA ASN A 485 3.45 73.55 8.76
C ASN A 485 2.80 73.27 7.39
N ALA A 486 3.41 73.68 6.27
CA ALA A 486 2.89 73.37 4.93
C ALA A 486 3.10 71.88 4.59
N THR A 487 2.06 71.20 4.11
CA THR A 487 2.06 69.74 3.88
C THR A 487 2.87 69.27 2.67
N LYS A 488 3.14 70.17 1.70
CA LYS A 488 4.02 69.90 0.56
C LYS A 488 5.41 70.48 0.84
N GLY A 489 6.44 69.81 0.35
CA GLY A 489 7.81 70.25 0.57
C GLY A 489 8.13 71.49 -0.26
N ILE A 490 8.54 72.59 0.38
CA ILE A 490 8.88 73.86 -0.25
C ILE A 490 10.39 74.08 -0.10
N PHE A 491 11.05 74.44 -1.20
CA PHE A 491 12.47 74.76 -1.22
C PHE A 491 12.76 76.06 -1.98
N LEU A 492 13.88 76.67 -1.59
CA LEU A 492 14.47 77.87 -2.16
C LEU A 492 15.92 77.53 -2.49
N ALA A 493 16.35 77.77 -3.72
CA ALA A 493 17.71 77.50 -4.18
C ALA A 493 18.26 78.67 -5.01
N ASP A 494 19.58 78.80 -5.10
CA ASP A 494 20.20 79.75 -6.02
C ASP A 494 20.24 79.22 -7.46
N LEU A 495 20.63 80.06 -8.42
CA LEU A 495 20.69 79.71 -9.85
C LEU A 495 21.76 78.66 -10.19
N SER A 496 22.62 78.28 -9.22
CA SER A 496 23.60 77.21 -9.34
C SER A 496 23.10 75.87 -8.78
N GLY A 497 21.85 75.83 -8.28
CA GLY A 497 21.22 74.66 -7.68
C GLY A 497 21.55 74.43 -6.21
N ARG A 498 22.17 75.41 -5.53
CA ARG A 498 22.49 75.32 -4.09
C ARG A 498 21.27 75.71 -3.26
N ILE A 499 20.92 74.89 -2.27
CA ILE A 499 19.75 75.13 -1.43
C ILE A 499 20.03 76.30 -0.50
N LEU A 500 19.18 77.33 -0.58
CA LEU A 500 19.19 78.48 0.31
C LEU A 500 18.26 78.27 1.52
N ASN A 501 17.11 77.62 1.33
CA ASN A 501 16.15 77.39 2.41
C ASN A 501 15.16 76.25 2.08
N ILE A 502 14.68 75.51 3.09
CA ILE A 502 13.65 74.45 2.94
C ILE A 502 12.72 74.38 4.14
N ASN A 503 11.50 73.89 3.98
CA ASN A 503 10.58 73.65 5.11
C ASN A 503 10.69 72.24 5.73
N ASN A 504 9.98 72.00 6.84
CA ASN A 504 9.99 70.69 7.51
C ASN A 504 9.46 69.56 6.62
N ALA A 505 8.41 69.80 5.82
CA ALA A 505 7.91 68.78 4.90
C ALA A 505 8.97 68.38 3.84
N PHE A 506 9.74 69.33 3.31
CA PHE A 506 10.83 69.03 2.36
C PHE A 506 12.03 68.37 3.04
N ALA A 507 12.34 68.75 4.29
CA ALA A 507 13.39 68.11 5.08
C ALA A 507 13.04 66.65 5.44
N GLN A 508 11.80 66.40 5.89
CA GLN A 508 11.28 65.07 6.19
C GLN A 508 11.16 64.19 4.94
N MET A 509 10.77 64.78 3.79
CA MET A 509 10.81 64.11 2.50
C MET A 509 12.22 63.62 2.16
N LEU A 510 13.24 64.44 2.41
CA LEU A 510 14.66 64.09 2.28
C LEU A 510 15.19 63.25 3.47
N GLY A 511 14.32 62.77 4.36
CA GLY A 511 14.63 61.88 5.50
C GLY A 511 15.41 62.52 6.64
N TYR A 512 15.52 63.85 6.64
CA TYR A 512 16.09 64.57 7.75
C TYR A 512 15.07 64.70 8.87
N SER A 513 15.53 64.55 10.11
CA SER A 513 14.67 64.70 11.30
C SER A 513 14.16 66.15 11.46
N GLY A 514 14.78 67.09 10.74
CA GLY A 514 14.30 68.46 10.59
C GLY A 514 15.16 69.32 9.65
N ARG A 515 14.67 70.54 9.36
CA ARG A 515 15.21 71.53 8.41
C ARG A 515 16.70 71.89 8.54
N LYS A 516 17.27 71.92 9.75
CA LYS A 516 18.65 72.40 9.99
C LYS A 516 19.72 71.45 9.47
N GLU A 517 19.52 70.16 9.71
CA GLU A 517 20.46 69.12 9.30
C GLU A 517 20.59 69.09 7.77
N ALA A 518 19.45 69.22 7.08
CA ALA A 518 19.37 69.31 5.64
C ALA A 518 20.14 70.49 5.04
N LEU A 519 19.98 71.71 5.56
CA LEU A 519 20.64 72.91 5.03
C LEU A 519 22.18 72.92 5.16
N THR A 520 22.79 71.97 5.88
CA THR A 520 24.25 71.91 6.10
C THR A 520 24.93 70.86 5.23
N HIS A 521 24.29 69.70 5.09
CA HIS A 521 24.82 68.60 4.29
C HIS A 521 24.43 68.74 2.80
N ILE A 522 23.34 69.45 2.52
CA ILE A 522 22.92 69.73 1.15
C ILE A 522 23.60 71.00 0.64
N ASP A 523 24.83 70.89 0.13
CA ASP A 523 25.48 72.02 -0.56
C ASP A 523 24.80 72.31 -1.91
N LYS A 524 24.46 71.26 -2.67
CA LYS A 524 23.65 71.34 -3.89
C LYS A 524 22.57 70.28 -3.86
N ILE A 525 21.35 70.64 -4.25
CA ILE A 525 20.24 69.68 -4.33
C ILE A 525 20.53 68.54 -5.31
N GLU A 526 21.37 68.84 -6.32
CA GLU A 526 21.87 67.90 -7.30
C GLU A 526 22.57 66.69 -6.68
N ASN A 527 23.19 66.83 -5.49
CA ASN A 527 23.89 65.75 -4.81
C ASN A 527 22.94 64.67 -4.27
N HIS A 528 21.68 65.05 -4.00
CA HIS A 528 20.64 64.12 -3.57
C HIS A 528 19.95 63.42 -4.73
N TYR A 529 20.12 63.90 -5.98
CA TYR A 529 19.61 63.19 -7.15
C TYR A 529 20.40 61.92 -7.37
N ALA A 530 19.69 60.82 -7.59
CA ALA A 530 20.31 59.50 -7.66
C ALA A 530 21.15 59.28 -8.94
N THR A 531 20.88 60.03 -10.02
CA THR A 531 21.48 59.80 -11.35
C THR A 531 22.07 61.05 -11.99
N GLU A 532 23.24 60.89 -12.63
CA GLU A 532 23.99 61.95 -13.32
C GLU A 532 23.23 62.53 -14.53
N ASP A 533 22.37 61.73 -15.17
CA ASP A 533 21.53 62.14 -16.30
C ASP A 533 20.46 63.16 -15.88
N THR A 534 19.82 62.92 -14.73
CA THR A 534 18.86 63.85 -14.12
C THR A 534 19.52 65.18 -13.76
N ARG A 535 20.76 65.14 -13.24
CA ARG A 535 21.55 66.36 -12.96
C ARG A 535 21.85 67.16 -14.23
N LYS A 536 22.04 66.52 -15.38
CA LYS A 536 22.28 67.21 -16.66
C LYS A 536 21.02 67.85 -17.21
N LYS A 537 19.90 67.13 -17.21
CA LYS A 537 18.59 67.62 -17.69
C LYS A 537 18.11 68.84 -16.90
N LEU A 538 18.21 68.81 -15.57
CA LEU A 538 17.87 69.95 -14.71
C LEU A 538 18.78 71.16 -14.95
N ARG A 539 20.10 70.97 -15.12
CA ARG A 539 21.04 72.06 -15.45
C ARG A 539 20.74 72.70 -16.81
N GLU A 540 20.33 71.90 -17.79
CA GLU A 540 19.98 72.40 -19.12
C GLU A 540 18.65 73.19 -19.11
N MET A 541 17.64 72.73 -18.38
CA MET A 541 16.36 73.46 -18.22
C MET A 541 16.52 74.80 -17.50
N ILE A 542 17.34 74.85 -16.44
CA ILE A 542 17.67 76.09 -15.72
C ILE A 542 18.42 77.07 -16.64
N ARG A 543 19.31 76.57 -17.52
CA ARG A 543 20.07 77.40 -18.48
C ARG A 543 19.18 78.01 -19.58
N ILE A 544 18.16 77.27 -20.03
CA ILE A 544 17.21 77.73 -21.07
C ILE A 544 16.20 78.74 -20.47
N GLY A 545 16.07 78.79 -19.14
CA GLY A 545 15.24 79.76 -18.42
C GLY A 545 13.75 79.41 -18.38
N ASN A 546 13.42 78.13 -18.55
CA ASN A 546 12.05 77.62 -18.47
C ASN A 546 11.74 77.09 -17.07
N ASP A 547 10.50 77.28 -16.64
CA ASP A 547 9.97 76.65 -15.42
C ASP A 547 9.91 75.13 -15.57
N ILE A 548 10.10 74.41 -14.46
CA ILE A 548 10.04 72.95 -14.41
C ILE A 548 8.65 72.56 -13.92
N GLN A 549 7.96 71.71 -14.71
CA GLN A 549 6.64 71.19 -14.35
C GLN A 549 6.63 69.66 -14.43
N GLY A 550 6.27 69.01 -13.32
CA GLY A 550 5.96 67.58 -13.24
C GLY A 550 7.14 66.63 -13.45
N LEU A 551 8.39 67.06 -13.21
CA LEU A 551 9.55 66.22 -13.46
C LEU A 551 9.72 65.16 -12.36
N GLU A 552 9.50 63.88 -12.69
CA GLU A 552 9.69 62.76 -11.77
C GLU A 552 11.17 62.35 -11.71
N ILE A 553 11.72 62.33 -10.50
CA ILE A 553 13.12 62.01 -10.25
C ILE A 553 13.29 61.10 -9.04
N GLU A 554 14.36 60.32 -9.05
CA GLU A 554 14.82 59.56 -7.90
C GLU A 554 15.80 60.39 -7.07
N PHE A 555 15.60 60.38 -5.76
CA PHE A 555 16.48 61.06 -4.82
C PHE A 555 16.85 60.16 -3.64
N PHE A 556 17.97 60.44 -3.00
CA PHE A 556 18.37 59.82 -1.74
C PHE A 556 18.05 60.75 -0.57
N THR A 557 17.45 60.18 0.46
CA THR A 557 17.42 60.78 1.77
C THR A 557 18.81 60.79 2.40
N ILE A 558 19.03 61.55 3.48
CA ILE A 558 20.33 61.57 4.16
C ILE A 558 20.71 60.24 4.81
N THR A 559 19.71 59.47 5.26
CA THR A 559 19.93 58.11 5.78
C THR A 559 20.35 57.14 4.67
N GLY A 560 20.39 57.62 3.42
CA GLY A 560 20.71 56.86 2.23
C GLY A 560 19.50 56.12 1.64
N GLU A 561 18.30 56.26 2.21
CA GLU A 561 17.07 55.66 1.69
C GLU A 561 16.69 56.32 0.36
N LYS A 562 16.44 55.51 -0.68
CA LYS A 562 16.06 55.98 -2.02
C LYS A 562 14.55 56.20 -2.11
N ARG A 563 14.13 57.36 -2.62
CA ARG A 563 12.72 57.77 -2.76
C ARG A 563 12.46 58.46 -4.10
N TRP A 564 11.18 58.65 -4.44
CA TRP A 564 10.74 59.28 -5.68
C TRP A 564 10.06 60.63 -5.42
N ALA A 565 10.45 61.65 -6.18
CA ALA A 565 9.89 62.99 -6.10
C ALA A 565 9.31 63.43 -7.45
N SER A 566 8.18 64.13 -7.44
CA SER A 566 7.77 65.00 -8.54
C SER A 566 8.15 66.44 -8.21
N LEU A 567 8.93 67.09 -9.07
CA LEU A 567 9.41 68.46 -8.87
C LEU A 567 8.70 69.47 -9.78
N ASN A 568 8.27 70.56 -9.17
CA ASN A 568 7.85 71.78 -9.85
C ASN A 568 8.71 72.95 -9.35
N ALA A 569 9.30 73.74 -10.24
CA ALA A 569 10.16 74.86 -9.86
C ALA A 569 9.96 76.05 -10.80
N THR A 570 9.91 77.24 -10.20
CA THR A 570 9.75 78.52 -10.90
C THR A 570 10.97 79.40 -10.65
N LEU A 571 11.41 80.08 -11.70
CA LEU A 571 12.55 80.98 -11.66
C LEU A 571 12.11 82.40 -11.26
N VAL A 572 12.49 82.86 -10.06
CA VAL A 572 12.10 84.17 -9.53
C VAL A 572 13.10 85.23 -9.98
N ARG A 573 12.60 86.38 -10.43
CA ARG A 573 13.41 87.53 -10.90
C ARG A 573 13.35 88.68 -9.93
N ASN A 574 14.48 89.36 -9.75
CA ASN A 574 14.57 90.58 -8.96
C ASN A 574 13.85 91.75 -9.65
N LYS A 575 13.70 92.88 -8.93
CA LYS A 575 13.03 94.11 -9.44
C LYS A 575 13.71 94.76 -10.65
N LYS A 576 14.89 94.29 -11.07
CA LYS A 576 15.62 94.74 -12.27
C LYS A 576 15.47 93.79 -13.46
N GLY A 577 14.71 92.69 -13.33
CA GLY A 577 14.45 91.71 -14.38
C GLY A 577 15.47 90.58 -14.49
N GLU A 578 16.50 90.58 -13.63
CA GLU A 578 17.52 89.55 -13.56
C GLU A 578 17.04 88.40 -12.66
N LEU A 579 17.43 87.17 -12.98
CA LEU A 579 17.11 86.00 -12.16
C LEU A 579 17.76 86.13 -10.77
N GLU A 580 16.97 85.94 -9.71
CA GLU A 580 17.40 86.12 -8.31
C GLU A 580 17.62 84.77 -7.63
N HIS A 581 16.63 83.89 -7.67
CA HIS A 581 16.65 82.56 -7.06
C HIS A 581 15.55 81.67 -7.64
N ILE A 582 15.55 80.39 -7.29
CA ILE A 582 14.59 79.37 -7.71
C ILE A 582 13.74 78.99 -6.50
N GLU A 583 12.42 79.06 -6.65
CA GLU A 583 11.46 78.55 -5.68
C GLU A 583 10.77 77.34 -6.26
N GLY A 584 10.63 76.26 -5.48
CA GLY A 584 10.01 75.04 -5.97
C GLY A 584 9.30 74.26 -4.89
N ILE A 585 8.43 73.38 -5.36
CA ILE A 585 7.68 72.44 -4.54
C ILE A 585 8.05 71.02 -4.98
N GLY A 586 8.42 70.20 -4.01
CA GLY A 586 8.61 68.77 -4.17
C GLY A 586 7.47 67.99 -3.51
N GLU A 587 6.96 67.00 -4.23
CA GLU A 587 5.97 66.04 -3.72
C GLU A 587 6.56 64.64 -3.76
N ASP A 588 6.49 63.95 -2.63
CA ASP A 588 6.91 62.55 -2.52
C ASP A 588 5.85 61.65 -3.18
N ILE A 589 6.23 60.99 -4.28
CA ILE A 589 5.39 60.06 -5.03
C ILE A 589 5.79 58.60 -4.78
N THR A 590 6.60 58.34 -3.74
CA THR A 590 7.17 57.02 -3.45
C THR A 590 6.10 55.96 -3.28
N GLN A 591 4.97 56.23 -2.59
CA GLN A 591 3.87 55.26 -2.48
C GLN A 591 3.26 54.89 -3.83
N ARG A 592 3.06 55.86 -4.73
CA ARG A 592 2.52 55.61 -6.07
C ARG A 592 3.49 54.78 -6.91
N LYS A 593 4.79 55.12 -6.88
CA LYS A 593 5.83 54.35 -7.57
C LYS A 593 6.02 52.97 -6.96
N GLN A 594 5.94 52.83 -5.64
CA GLN A 594 5.94 51.54 -4.96
C GLN A 594 4.73 50.70 -5.34
N ALA A 595 3.55 51.29 -5.59
CA ALA A 595 2.38 50.55 -6.07
C ALA A 595 2.54 50.10 -7.54
N GLU A 596 3.07 50.96 -8.41
CA GLU A 596 3.40 50.61 -9.80
C GLU A 596 4.46 49.48 -9.85
N ILE A 597 5.56 49.65 -9.10
CA ILE A 597 6.61 48.64 -8.96
C ILE A 597 6.08 47.38 -8.28
N ALA A 598 5.27 47.46 -7.23
CA ALA A 598 4.69 46.30 -6.57
C ALA A 598 3.73 45.54 -7.48
N MET A 599 3.02 46.22 -8.38
CA MET A 599 2.18 45.58 -9.39
C MET A 599 3.03 44.85 -10.42
N GLU A 600 4.14 45.45 -10.87
CA GLU A 600 5.09 44.81 -11.78
C GLU A 600 5.82 43.63 -11.11
N GLU A 601 6.30 43.81 -9.88
CA GLU A 601 6.83 42.73 -9.04
C GLU A 601 5.80 41.65 -8.77
N SER A 602 4.53 41.98 -8.59
CA SER A 602 3.47 40.99 -8.39
C SER A 602 3.26 40.18 -9.67
N LYS A 603 3.31 40.81 -10.84
CA LYS A 603 3.26 40.11 -12.14
C LYS A 603 4.47 39.20 -12.31
N ASP A 604 5.67 39.70 -12.00
CA ASP A 604 6.91 38.93 -12.08
C ASP A 604 6.91 37.76 -11.08
N LYS A 605 6.48 37.99 -9.84
CA LYS A 605 6.33 36.94 -8.81
C LYS A 605 5.32 35.88 -9.25
N LEU A 606 4.16 36.28 -9.80
CA LEU A 606 3.17 35.34 -10.32
C LEU A 606 3.73 34.53 -11.50
N GLN A 607 4.47 35.16 -12.41
CA GLN A 607 5.12 34.49 -13.53
C GLN A 607 6.17 33.47 -13.04
N ILE A 608 7.02 33.86 -12.08
CA ILE A 608 8.01 32.98 -11.45
C ILE A 608 7.32 31.80 -10.75
N VAL A 609 6.24 32.05 -10.00
CA VAL A 609 5.46 30.99 -9.34
C VAL A 609 4.90 30.03 -10.39
N LEU A 610 4.23 30.54 -11.42
CA LEU A 610 3.67 29.70 -12.48
C LEU A 610 4.74 28.84 -13.17
N ASP A 611 5.89 29.42 -13.50
CA ASP A 611 6.97 28.74 -14.22
C ASP A 611 7.76 27.74 -13.36
N ASN A 612 7.70 27.85 -12.03
CA ASN A 612 8.31 26.89 -11.11
C ASN A 612 7.32 25.82 -10.61
N ILE A 613 6.03 25.89 -10.96
CA ILE A 613 5.08 24.81 -10.68
C ILE A 613 5.46 23.60 -11.56
N PRO A 614 5.76 22.43 -10.96
CA PRO A 614 6.15 21.23 -11.70
C PRO A 614 4.96 20.60 -12.47
N GLN A 615 3.73 20.96 -12.09
CA GLN A 615 2.52 20.55 -12.80
C GLN A 615 2.38 21.33 -14.12
N LEU A 616 1.80 20.70 -15.13
CA LEU A 616 1.48 21.33 -16.40
C LEU A 616 0.30 22.27 -16.13
N VAL A 617 0.47 23.58 -16.34
CA VAL A 617 -0.60 24.57 -16.19
C VAL A 617 -0.78 25.28 -17.53
N TYR A 618 -2.01 25.35 -18.02
CA TYR A 618 -2.33 25.95 -19.31
C TYR A 618 -3.71 26.60 -19.30
N TRP A 619 -3.92 27.55 -20.22
CA TRP A 619 -5.23 28.15 -20.43
C TRP A 619 -5.58 28.19 -21.92
N GLN A 620 -6.87 27.99 -22.18
CA GLN A 620 -7.43 27.93 -23.53
C GLN A 620 -8.52 28.97 -23.70
N ASP A 621 -8.65 29.47 -24.92
CA ASP A 621 -9.74 30.35 -25.32
C ASP A 621 -11.02 29.54 -25.64
N PRO A 622 -12.17 30.19 -25.90
CA PRO A 622 -13.42 29.51 -26.24
C PRO A 622 -13.37 28.71 -27.55
N SER A 623 -12.39 28.97 -28.42
CA SER A 623 -12.12 28.20 -29.65
C SER A 623 -11.26 26.94 -29.42
N LEU A 624 -10.92 26.63 -28.17
CA LEU A 624 -10.07 25.51 -27.77
C LEU A 624 -8.60 25.65 -28.20
N THR A 625 -8.16 26.88 -28.47
CA THR A 625 -6.77 27.20 -28.75
C THR A 625 -6.04 27.43 -27.44
N TYR A 626 -4.86 26.83 -27.26
CA TYR A 626 -3.99 27.10 -26.13
C TYR A 626 -3.38 28.49 -26.31
N VAL A 627 -3.83 29.45 -25.50
CA VAL A 627 -3.37 30.85 -25.52
C VAL A 627 -2.24 31.11 -24.52
N GLY A 628 -1.93 30.14 -23.66
CA GLY A 628 -0.77 30.19 -22.78
C GLY A 628 -0.63 28.99 -21.86
N GLY A 629 0.53 28.89 -21.24
CA GLY A 629 0.86 27.84 -20.28
C GLY A 629 2.21 28.08 -19.64
N ASN A 630 2.43 27.45 -18.49
CA ASN A 630 3.67 27.59 -17.74
C ASN A 630 4.84 26.86 -18.42
N ARG A 631 6.07 27.15 -17.97
CA ARG A 631 7.29 26.51 -18.48
C ARG A 631 7.19 24.98 -18.55
N SER A 632 6.63 24.34 -17.54
CA SER A 632 6.44 22.89 -17.48
C SER A 632 5.57 22.37 -18.63
N PHE A 633 4.45 23.03 -18.93
CA PHE A 633 3.59 22.72 -20.07
C PHE A 633 4.33 22.83 -21.41
N LYS A 634 5.04 23.94 -21.62
CA LYS A 634 5.79 24.18 -22.87
C LYS A 634 6.85 23.12 -23.11
N LEU A 635 7.68 22.82 -22.10
CA LEU A 635 8.73 21.80 -22.18
C LEU A 635 8.17 20.40 -22.40
N PHE A 636 7.04 20.06 -21.77
CA PHE A 636 6.43 18.73 -21.89
C PHE A 636 5.99 18.40 -23.32
N TYR A 637 5.53 19.42 -24.06
CA TYR A 637 5.11 19.33 -25.46
C TYR A 637 6.20 19.76 -26.46
N GLY A 638 7.40 20.12 -25.99
CA GLY A 638 8.52 20.53 -26.86
C GLY A 638 8.35 21.92 -27.49
N LEU A 639 7.50 22.77 -26.91
CA LEU A 639 7.31 24.16 -27.34
C LEU A 639 8.42 25.06 -26.80
N ASP A 640 8.76 26.10 -27.56
CA ASP A 640 9.74 27.12 -27.16
C ASP A 640 9.23 27.91 -25.94
N PRO A 641 9.93 27.87 -24.78
CA PRO A 641 9.52 28.59 -23.58
C PRO A 641 9.39 30.11 -23.78
N ALA A 642 10.17 30.69 -24.69
CA ALA A 642 10.23 32.13 -24.94
C ALA A 642 9.11 32.65 -25.85
N LYS A 643 8.36 31.77 -26.52
CA LYS A 643 7.25 32.15 -27.40
C LYS A 643 5.91 32.04 -26.68
N ASN A 644 4.97 32.88 -27.10
CA ASN A 644 3.57 32.72 -26.73
C ASN A 644 3.03 31.44 -27.35
N VAL A 645 2.14 30.78 -26.61
CA VAL A 645 1.49 29.56 -27.04
C VAL A 645 0.30 29.97 -27.90
N ASP A 646 0.26 29.48 -29.13
CA ASP A 646 -0.85 29.64 -30.08
C ASP A 646 -0.93 28.36 -30.91
N VAL A 647 -1.41 27.30 -30.27
CA VAL A 647 -1.46 25.94 -30.83
C VAL A 647 -2.78 25.28 -30.46
N THR A 648 -3.17 24.29 -31.25
CA THR A 648 -4.41 23.52 -31.08
C THR A 648 -4.11 22.08 -30.66
N TYR A 649 -5.15 21.31 -30.34
CA TYR A 649 -5.01 19.89 -30.02
C TYR A 649 -4.33 19.07 -31.12
N THR A 650 -4.55 19.42 -32.40
CA THR A 650 -3.93 18.73 -33.54
C THR A 650 -2.43 18.97 -33.67
N ASP A 651 -1.92 20.03 -33.06
CA ASP A 651 -0.49 20.36 -33.07
C ASP A 651 0.29 19.66 -31.95
N LEU A 652 -0.41 19.09 -30.95
CA LEU A 652 0.17 18.55 -29.71
C LEU A 652 -0.03 17.05 -29.50
N MET A 653 -1.02 16.44 -30.17
CA MET A 653 -1.41 15.04 -29.99
C MET A 653 -1.40 14.28 -31.32
N ALA A 654 -1.02 13.00 -31.28
CA ALA A 654 -0.90 12.17 -32.48
C ALA A 654 -2.18 11.38 -32.83
N GLU A 655 -2.97 10.99 -31.84
CA GLU A 655 -4.12 10.10 -32.02
C GLU A 655 -5.44 10.89 -32.22
N PRO A 656 -6.18 10.69 -33.33
CA PRO A 656 -7.44 11.40 -33.60
C PRO A 656 -8.54 11.15 -32.55
N GLU A 657 -8.55 9.97 -31.93
CA GLU A 657 -9.53 9.62 -30.90
C GLU A 657 -9.28 10.37 -29.58
N ASP A 658 -8.01 10.58 -29.21
CA ASP A 658 -7.61 11.38 -28.05
C ASP A 658 -7.97 12.87 -28.21
N ILE A 659 -7.81 13.38 -29.43
CA ILE A 659 -8.19 14.77 -29.79
C ILE A 659 -9.70 14.95 -29.65
N ARG A 660 -10.51 14.08 -30.29
CA ARG A 660 -11.98 14.16 -30.27
C ARG A 660 -12.52 14.19 -28.84
N THR A 661 -12.05 13.23 -28.04
CA THR A 661 -12.52 13.06 -26.67
C THR A 661 -12.00 14.14 -25.71
N SER A 662 -10.89 14.83 -26.04
CA SER A 662 -10.43 16.00 -25.27
C SER A 662 -11.26 17.25 -25.59
N CYS A 663 -11.57 17.46 -26.87
CA CYS A 663 -12.43 18.54 -27.34
C CYS A 663 -13.86 18.44 -26.79
N GLU A 664 -14.43 17.23 -26.69
CA GLU A 664 -15.75 17.01 -26.11
C GLU A 664 -15.80 17.40 -24.62
N VAL A 665 -14.77 17.04 -23.85
CA VAL A 665 -14.67 17.40 -22.43
C VAL A 665 -14.58 18.92 -22.27
N ASP A 666 -13.74 19.59 -23.06
CA ASP A 666 -13.58 21.05 -22.96
C ASP A 666 -14.83 21.82 -23.38
N ARG A 667 -15.46 21.39 -24.46
CA ARG A 667 -16.72 21.97 -24.91
C ARG A 667 -17.80 21.83 -23.84
N SER A 668 -17.83 20.73 -23.10
CA SER A 668 -18.75 20.56 -21.98
C SER A 668 -18.44 21.51 -20.81
N VAL A 669 -17.16 21.76 -20.50
CA VAL A 669 -16.76 22.69 -19.43
C VAL A 669 -17.17 24.13 -19.79
N ILE A 670 -16.97 24.54 -21.05
CA ILE A 670 -17.35 25.88 -21.53
C ILE A 670 -18.87 26.04 -21.57
N GLN A 671 -19.59 25.06 -22.14
CA GLN A 671 -21.03 25.17 -22.34
C GLN A 671 -21.83 25.16 -21.03
N PHE A 672 -21.41 24.33 -20.07
CA PHE A 672 -22.14 24.14 -18.82
C PHE A 672 -21.53 24.90 -17.63
N GLY A 673 -20.35 25.52 -17.78
CA GLY A 673 -19.65 26.22 -16.70
C GLY A 673 -19.30 25.33 -15.51
N THR A 674 -19.21 24.01 -15.72
CA THR A 674 -18.95 23.04 -14.65
C THR A 674 -17.50 22.56 -14.67
N PRO A 675 -16.76 22.66 -13.56
CA PRO A 675 -15.39 22.17 -13.49
C PRO A 675 -15.35 20.64 -13.54
N ARG A 676 -14.27 20.09 -14.10
CA ARG A 676 -14.00 18.65 -14.16
C ARG A 676 -12.67 18.37 -13.49
N TYR A 677 -12.66 17.43 -12.54
CA TYR A 677 -11.48 17.09 -11.74
C TYR A 677 -11.04 15.65 -11.97
N ARG A 678 -9.73 15.40 -11.79
CA ARG A 678 -9.10 14.07 -11.77
C ARG A 678 -9.43 13.19 -12.98
N ILE A 679 -9.50 13.79 -14.16
CA ILE A 679 -9.67 13.05 -15.40
C ILE A 679 -8.35 12.32 -15.69
N ARG A 680 -8.35 10.99 -15.60
CA ARG A 680 -7.18 10.18 -15.96
C ARG A 680 -7.25 9.78 -17.43
N ARG A 681 -6.17 10.05 -18.16
CA ARG A 681 -6.06 9.73 -19.59
C ARG A 681 -4.68 9.20 -19.90
N ASN A 682 -4.63 8.12 -20.67
CA ASN A 682 -3.41 7.73 -21.36
C ASN A 682 -3.38 8.50 -22.67
N ILE A 683 -2.33 9.25 -22.92
CA ILE A 683 -2.12 9.95 -24.17
C ILE A 683 -0.83 9.47 -24.79
N LYS A 684 -0.81 9.42 -26.12
CA LYS A 684 0.41 9.20 -26.89
C LYS A 684 0.98 10.53 -27.33
N LYS A 685 2.19 10.86 -26.86
CA LYS A 685 2.92 12.04 -27.31
C LYS A 685 3.27 11.92 -28.81
N LEU A 686 3.52 13.05 -29.45
CA LEU A 686 4.02 13.11 -30.84
C LEU A 686 5.30 12.29 -31.07
N ASN A 687 6.12 12.10 -30.05
CA ASN A 687 7.33 11.26 -30.11
C ASN A 687 7.05 9.76 -29.91
N GLY A 688 5.79 9.34 -29.88
CA GLY A 688 5.36 7.95 -29.72
C GLY A 688 5.31 7.42 -28.29
N LYS A 689 5.78 8.19 -27.29
CA LYS A 689 5.78 7.76 -25.88
C LYS A 689 4.38 7.86 -25.27
N GLU A 690 3.91 6.78 -24.66
CA GLU A 690 2.67 6.75 -23.88
C GLU A 690 2.88 7.32 -22.48
N VAL A 691 1.96 8.19 -22.06
CA VAL A 691 2.00 8.88 -20.77
C VAL A 691 0.60 8.90 -20.16
N CYS A 692 0.50 8.62 -18.86
CA CYS A 692 -0.75 8.75 -18.10
C CYS A 692 -0.81 10.14 -17.43
N LEU A 693 -1.77 10.96 -17.85
CA LEU A 693 -2.03 12.28 -17.28
C LEU A 693 -3.26 12.28 -16.38
N GLU A 694 -3.16 12.91 -15.22
CA GLU A 694 -4.32 13.31 -14.40
C GLU A 694 -4.61 14.80 -14.62
N ILE A 695 -5.80 15.11 -15.11
CA ILE A 695 -6.16 16.44 -15.64
C ILE A 695 -7.33 17.03 -14.84
N ASN A 696 -7.19 18.31 -14.45
CA ASN A 696 -8.29 19.14 -13.93
C ASN A 696 -8.55 20.29 -14.90
N LYS A 697 -9.82 20.65 -15.09
CA LYS A 697 -10.27 21.70 -16.00
C LYS A 697 -11.32 22.57 -15.32
N ILE A 698 -11.08 23.87 -15.25
CA ILE A 698 -11.91 24.85 -14.55
C ILE A 698 -12.29 25.95 -15.55
N PRO A 699 -13.57 26.37 -15.63
CA PRO A 699 -13.96 27.49 -16.48
C PRO A 699 -13.39 28.80 -15.94
N LEU A 700 -12.82 29.62 -16.82
CA LEU A 700 -12.47 31.01 -16.53
C LEU A 700 -13.65 31.89 -16.92
N SER A 701 -14.22 32.62 -15.97
CA SER A 701 -15.34 33.53 -16.20
C SER A 701 -14.90 34.99 -16.08
N ASP A 702 -15.48 35.86 -16.90
CA ASP A 702 -15.34 37.30 -16.77
C ASP A 702 -16.17 37.87 -15.61
N GLU A 703 -16.03 39.18 -15.34
CA GLU A 703 -16.78 39.89 -14.30
C GLU A 703 -18.31 39.87 -14.50
N HIS A 704 -18.78 39.50 -15.70
CA HIS A 704 -20.20 39.40 -16.06
C HIS A 704 -20.71 37.94 -16.06
N GLY A 705 -19.87 36.97 -15.65
CA GLY A 705 -20.22 35.55 -15.55
C GLY A 705 -20.15 34.76 -16.86
N HIS A 706 -19.66 35.35 -17.95
CA HIS A 706 -19.44 34.64 -19.21
C HIS A 706 -18.13 33.87 -19.17
N VAL A 707 -18.14 32.61 -19.63
CA VAL A 707 -16.93 31.78 -19.68
C VAL A 707 -16.02 32.28 -20.81
N SER A 708 -14.92 32.93 -20.44
CA SER A 708 -13.91 33.48 -21.36
C SER A 708 -12.84 32.45 -21.75
N GLY A 709 -12.83 31.26 -21.14
CA GLY A 709 -11.87 30.20 -21.46
C GLY A 709 -11.85 29.06 -20.44
N ILE A 710 -10.81 28.23 -20.51
CA ILE A 710 -10.58 27.12 -19.58
C ILE A 710 -9.18 27.26 -18.97
N LEU A 711 -9.06 27.07 -17.67
CA LEU A 711 -7.79 26.81 -16.98
C LEU A 711 -7.65 25.30 -16.75
N GLY A 712 -6.60 24.72 -17.32
CA GLY A 712 -6.28 23.31 -17.18
C GLY A 712 -5.00 23.08 -16.37
N THR A 713 -5.02 22.06 -15.52
CA THR A 713 -3.81 21.52 -14.88
C THR A 713 -3.67 20.05 -15.24
N ALA A 714 -2.47 19.58 -15.58
CA ALA A 714 -2.20 18.18 -15.83
C ALA A 714 -0.92 17.70 -15.12
N GLU A 715 -0.95 16.48 -14.59
CA GLU A 715 0.20 15.84 -13.94
C GLU A 715 0.52 14.50 -14.59
N ASP A 716 1.80 14.25 -14.88
CA ASP A 716 2.28 12.95 -15.32
C ASP A 716 2.37 11.98 -14.15
N ILE A 717 1.37 11.08 -14.05
CA ILE A 717 1.28 10.07 -13.00
C ILE A 717 1.80 8.71 -13.46
N THR A 718 2.49 8.62 -14.59
CA THR A 718 2.95 7.34 -15.16
C THR A 718 3.83 6.57 -14.18
N LYS A 719 4.78 7.25 -13.53
CA LYS A 719 5.66 6.64 -12.53
C LYS A 719 4.87 6.13 -11.32
N LYS A 720 3.88 6.90 -10.86
CA LYS A 720 3.02 6.56 -9.72
C LYS A 720 2.16 5.33 -10.01
N VAL A 721 1.50 5.29 -11.18
CA VAL A 721 0.67 4.15 -11.59
C VAL A 721 1.49 2.88 -11.76
N ASN A 722 2.71 2.97 -12.32
CA ASN A 722 3.60 1.83 -12.46
C ASN A 722 4.11 1.32 -11.10
N LEU A 723 4.43 2.22 -10.16
CA LEU A 723 4.81 1.84 -8.79
C LEU A 723 3.65 1.21 -8.02
N GLU A 724 2.43 1.73 -8.15
CA GLU A 724 1.23 1.14 -7.53
C GLU A 724 0.97 -0.27 -8.07
N LYS A 725 1.09 -0.49 -9.39
CA LYS A 725 0.99 -1.83 -9.99
C LYS A 725 2.07 -2.78 -9.45
N GLN A 726 3.32 -2.31 -9.34
CA GLN A 726 4.43 -3.09 -8.77
C GLN A 726 4.19 -3.43 -7.29
N LEU A 727 3.68 -2.48 -6.50
CA LEU A 727 3.39 -2.68 -5.07
C LEU A 727 2.27 -3.72 -4.86
N VAL A 728 1.15 -3.59 -5.59
CA VAL A 728 0.06 -4.56 -5.54
C VAL A 728 0.53 -5.95 -5.96
N GLN A 729 1.41 -6.03 -6.96
CA GLN A 729 2.01 -7.29 -7.39
C GLN A 729 2.94 -7.89 -6.32
N SER A 730 3.74 -7.05 -5.64
CA SER A 730 4.59 -7.47 -4.51
C SER A 730 3.76 -8.00 -3.34
N GLN A 731 2.65 -7.33 -3.00
CA GLN A 731 1.75 -7.77 -1.94
C GLN A 731 1.05 -9.10 -2.26
N LYS A 732 0.62 -9.29 -3.51
CA LYS A 732 0.09 -10.58 -3.98
C LYS A 732 1.13 -11.69 -3.85
N MET A 733 2.39 -11.38 -4.17
CA MET A 733 3.49 -12.33 -4.07
C MET A 733 3.81 -12.71 -2.62
N GLU A 734 3.77 -11.74 -1.70
CA GLU A 734 4.00 -11.95 -0.27
C GLU A 734 2.88 -12.78 0.39
N ALA A 735 1.61 -12.50 0.02
CA ALA A 735 0.45 -13.26 0.48
C ALA A 735 0.50 -14.72 0.00
N LEU A 736 0.83 -14.93 -1.28
CA LEU A 736 1.06 -16.27 -1.84
C LEU A 736 2.25 -16.95 -1.15
N GLY A 737 3.33 -16.20 -0.88
CA GLY A 737 4.51 -16.55 -0.09
C GLY A 737 4.19 -17.27 1.21
N THR A 738 3.28 -16.67 1.97
CA THR A 738 2.95 -17.11 3.34
C THR A 738 1.98 -18.29 3.33
N LEU A 739 1.01 -18.30 2.41
CA LEU A 739 0.07 -19.42 2.21
C LEU A 739 0.79 -20.67 1.68
N SER A 740 1.66 -20.53 0.69
CA SER A 740 2.43 -21.66 0.13
C SER A 740 3.38 -22.29 1.15
N GLY A 741 3.90 -21.52 2.09
CA GLY A 741 4.76 -22.02 3.18
C GLY A 741 4.03 -22.97 4.14
N GLY A 742 2.79 -22.63 4.51
CA GLY A 742 1.95 -23.51 5.34
C GLY A 742 1.51 -24.77 4.60
N ILE A 743 1.03 -24.61 3.34
CA ILE A 743 0.60 -25.74 2.52
C ILE A 743 1.75 -26.73 2.27
N ALA A 744 2.96 -26.23 1.99
CA ALA A 744 4.09 -27.11 1.71
C ALA A 744 4.54 -27.93 2.92
N HIS A 745 4.42 -27.39 4.14
CA HIS A 745 4.67 -28.13 5.36
C HIS A 745 3.76 -29.36 5.45
N ASP A 746 2.46 -29.17 5.24
CA ASP A 746 1.47 -30.24 5.35
C ASP A 746 1.66 -31.31 4.27
N PHE A 747 1.99 -30.90 3.03
CA PHE A 747 2.32 -31.84 1.96
C PHE A 747 3.59 -32.65 2.26
N ASN A 748 4.63 -32.02 2.80
CA ASN A 748 5.88 -32.70 3.13
C ASN A 748 5.69 -33.74 4.25
N ASN A 749 4.81 -33.48 5.21
CA ASN A 749 4.48 -34.46 6.25
C ASN A 749 3.82 -35.71 5.67
N ILE A 750 2.81 -35.53 4.80
CA ILE A 750 2.13 -36.64 4.10
C ILE A 750 3.14 -37.43 3.25
N LEU A 751 3.99 -36.74 2.48
CA LEU A 751 4.99 -37.39 1.63
C LEU A 751 6.03 -38.17 2.43
N THR A 752 6.43 -37.68 3.61
CA THR A 752 7.37 -38.37 4.51
C THR A 752 6.79 -39.70 4.99
N SER A 753 5.52 -39.71 5.41
CA SER A 753 4.82 -40.93 5.83
C SER A 753 4.72 -41.95 4.69
N ILE A 754 4.32 -41.51 3.48
CA ILE A 754 4.21 -42.37 2.30
C ILE A 754 5.57 -42.97 1.91
N ILE A 755 6.63 -42.15 1.88
CA ILE A 755 7.98 -42.59 1.51
C ILE A 755 8.47 -43.65 2.49
N ASN A 756 8.43 -43.38 3.80
CA ASN A 756 8.93 -44.30 4.82
C ASN A 756 8.13 -45.61 4.89
N SER A 757 6.80 -45.54 4.81
CA SER A 757 5.94 -46.73 4.80
C SER A 757 6.18 -47.60 3.57
N THR A 758 6.39 -46.97 2.41
CA THR A 758 6.69 -47.68 1.16
C THR A 758 8.07 -48.33 1.19
N GLU A 759 9.08 -47.64 1.76
CA GLU A 759 10.42 -48.21 1.96
C GLU A 759 10.39 -49.42 2.90
N LEU A 760 9.65 -49.34 4.01
CA LEU A 760 9.49 -50.47 4.95
C LEU A 760 8.81 -51.67 4.30
N ALA A 761 7.74 -51.44 3.53
CA ALA A 761 7.02 -52.50 2.83
C ALA A 761 7.87 -53.17 1.73
N LEU A 762 8.74 -52.42 1.06
CA LEU A 762 9.68 -52.95 0.06
C LEU A 762 10.72 -53.90 0.67
N GLU A 763 11.04 -53.75 1.96
CA GLU A 763 11.98 -54.64 2.66
C GLU A 763 11.31 -55.94 3.15
N ASP A 764 9.98 -55.95 3.34
CA ASP A 764 9.22 -57.11 3.83
C ASP A 764 8.75 -58.05 2.70
N ILE A 765 8.92 -57.63 1.45
CA ILE A 765 8.41 -58.31 0.26
C ILE A 765 9.59 -58.80 -0.60
N ASP A 766 9.42 -59.94 -1.26
CA ASP A 766 10.39 -60.47 -2.22
C ASP A 766 10.71 -59.41 -3.31
N PRO A 767 11.99 -59.07 -3.55
CA PRO A 767 12.40 -58.10 -4.56
C PRO A 767 11.91 -58.37 -5.99
N GLU A 768 11.56 -59.63 -6.31
CA GLU A 768 11.00 -60.04 -7.61
C GLU A 768 9.46 -60.08 -7.64
N ALA A 769 8.77 -59.84 -6.51
CA ALA A 769 7.32 -59.82 -6.49
C ALA A 769 6.76 -58.59 -7.23
N MET A 770 5.65 -58.78 -7.94
CA MET A 770 4.94 -57.70 -8.64
C MET A 770 4.55 -56.53 -7.70
N ALA A 771 4.25 -56.84 -6.43
CA ALA A 771 3.96 -55.84 -5.40
C ALA A 771 5.18 -54.95 -5.07
N ALA A 772 6.42 -55.47 -5.16
CA ALA A 772 7.62 -54.68 -4.97
C ALA A 772 7.80 -53.66 -6.10
N ASP A 773 7.46 -54.01 -7.34
CA ASP A 773 7.49 -53.06 -8.45
C ASP A 773 6.43 -51.97 -8.35
N ASP A 774 5.23 -52.30 -7.85
CA ASP A 774 4.18 -51.32 -7.58
C ASP A 774 4.59 -50.35 -6.46
N LEU A 775 5.19 -50.84 -5.38
CA LEU A 775 5.72 -50.01 -4.29
C LEU A 775 6.89 -49.12 -4.75
N ARG A 776 7.80 -49.62 -5.60
CA ARG A 776 8.85 -48.77 -6.22
C ARG A 776 8.24 -47.63 -7.06
N ARG A 777 7.09 -47.87 -7.72
CA ARG A 777 6.38 -46.80 -8.45
C ARG A 777 5.75 -45.77 -7.50
N VAL A 778 5.17 -46.20 -6.38
CA VAL A 778 4.65 -45.30 -5.33
C VAL A 778 5.77 -44.42 -4.76
N LEU A 779 6.94 -45.00 -4.48
CA LEU A 779 8.10 -44.26 -4.00
C LEU A 779 8.55 -43.21 -5.03
N LYS A 780 8.69 -43.60 -6.30
CA LYS A 780 9.06 -42.70 -7.41
C LYS A 780 8.03 -41.59 -7.67
N ALA A 781 6.74 -41.85 -7.41
CA ALA A 781 5.68 -40.84 -7.52
C ALA A 781 5.74 -39.83 -6.36
N SER A 782 5.99 -40.33 -5.15
CA SER A 782 6.08 -39.51 -3.93
C SER A 782 7.31 -38.60 -3.95
N SER A 783 8.46 -39.08 -4.42
CA SER A 783 9.65 -38.24 -4.63
C SER A 783 9.40 -37.11 -5.65
N ARG A 784 8.67 -37.40 -6.74
CA ARG A 784 8.26 -36.38 -7.71
C ARG A 784 7.27 -35.36 -7.12
N GLY A 785 6.37 -35.80 -6.23
CA GLY A 785 5.49 -34.91 -5.46
C GLY A 785 6.29 -33.94 -4.59
N SER A 786 7.32 -34.42 -3.92
CA SER A 786 8.22 -33.58 -3.09
C SER A 786 8.94 -32.53 -3.92
N GLU A 787 9.48 -32.89 -5.09
CA GLU A 787 10.10 -31.93 -6.01
C GLU A 787 9.13 -30.83 -6.45
N LEU A 788 7.85 -31.17 -6.70
CA LEU A 788 6.83 -30.19 -7.11
C LEU A 788 6.53 -29.19 -5.98
N VAL A 789 6.40 -29.66 -4.74
CA VAL A 789 6.18 -28.81 -3.56
C VAL A 789 7.36 -27.85 -3.36
N ASN A 790 8.58 -28.36 -3.51
CA ASN A 790 9.79 -27.53 -3.41
C ASN A 790 9.87 -26.47 -4.52
N ARG A 791 9.40 -26.75 -5.75
CA ARG A 791 9.30 -25.75 -6.84
C ARG A 791 8.27 -24.65 -6.53
N ILE A 792 7.16 -24.99 -5.88
CA ILE A 792 6.13 -24.02 -5.44
C ILE A 792 6.68 -23.13 -4.31
N LEU A 793 7.43 -23.70 -3.37
CA LEU A 793 8.10 -22.95 -2.30
C LEU A 793 9.15 -21.97 -2.84
N ALA A 794 9.99 -22.43 -3.78
CA ALA A 794 11.00 -21.60 -4.44
C ALA A 794 10.38 -20.45 -5.27
N PHE A 795 9.15 -20.64 -5.75
CA PHE A 795 8.39 -19.60 -6.43
C PHE A 795 7.93 -18.49 -5.48
N SER A 796 7.51 -18.85 -4.27
CA SER A 796 6.76 -17.95 -3.38
C SER A 796 7.61 -16.88 -2.67
N ARG A 797 8.93 -17.07 -2.55
CA ARG A 797 9.85 -16.07 -2.00
C ARG A 797 11.20 -16.13 -2.73
N PRO A 798 11.77 -14.99 -3.19
CA PRO A 798 13.15 -14.98 -3.69
C PRO A 798 14.09 -15.42 -2.57
N SER A 799 14.76 -16.55 -2.75
CA SER A 799 15.68 -17.10 -1.77
C SER A 799 16.91 -16.19 -1.68
N ARG A 800 17.19 -15.61 -0.50
CA ARG A 800 18.55 -15.17 -0.14
C ARG A 800 19.37 -16.45 0.07
N GLU A 801 19.89 -17.00 -1.00
CA GLU A 801 20.89 -18.07 -0.99
C GLU A 801 22.30 -17.47 -0.95
N GLU A 802 23.20 -18.10 -0.21
CA GLU A 802 24.59 -17.66 -0.12
C GLU A 802 25.30 -17.99 -1.44
N HIS A 803 26.01 -16.99 -1.97
CA HIS A 803 26.81 -17.21 -3.16
C HIS A 803 28.12 -17.88 -2.76
N GLN A 804 28.48 -18.94 -3.46
CA GLN A 804 29.76 -19.63 -3.26
C GLN A 804 30.57 -19.64 -4.55
N ILE A 805 31.87 -19.86 -4.44
CA ILE A 805 32.75 -19.96 -5.60
C ILE A 805 32.48 -21.32 -6.25
N VAL A 806 31.94 -21.31 -7.46
CA VAL A 806 31.52 -22.51 -8.20
C VAL A 806 32.17 -22.57 -9.57
N ASN A 807 32.45 -23.77 -10.03
CA ASN A 807 32.75 -24.02 -11.44
C ASN A 807 31.44 -24.20 -12.19
N VAL A 808 31.10 -23.23 -13.05
CA VAL A 808 29.85 -23.22 -13.82
C VAL A 808 29.75 -24.46 -14.71
N THR A 809 30.86 -24.93 -15.27
CA THR A 809 30.89 -26.11 -16.14
C THR A 809 30.43 -27.37 -15.40
N ASP A 810 30.80 -27.51 -14.13
CA ASP A 810 30.44 -28.67 -13.31
C ASP A 810 28.95 -28.63 -12.93
N VAL A 811 28.47 -27.46 -12.47
CA VAL A 811 27.06 -27.25 -12.09
C VAL A 811 26.11 -27.41 -13.29
N VAL A 812 26.49 -26.91 -14.47
CA VAL A 812 25.71 -27.13 -15.71
C VAL A 812 25.69 -28.62 -16.06
N GLY A 813 26.84 -29.32 -15.94
CA GLY A 813 26.90 -30.76 -16.17
C GLY A 813 26.00 -31.56 -15.23
N GLU A 814 25.97 -31.20 -13.94
CA GLU A 814 25.08 -31.80 -12.94
C GLU A 814 23.59 -31.58 -13.31
N ALA A 815 23.18 -30.34 -13.60
CA ALA A 815 21.80 -30.05 -14.04
C ALA A 815 21.41 -30.83 -15.31
N LEU A 816 22.28 -30.88 -16.31
CA LEU A 816 22.00 -31.61 -17.54
C LEU A 816 21.90 -33.12 -17.31
N SER A 817 22.70 -33.68 -16.38
CA SER A 817 22.60 -35.10 -16.02
C SER A 817 21.23 -35.46 -15.44
N LEU A 818 20.67 -34.58 -14.60
CA LEU A 818 19.31 -34.71 -14.06
C LEU A 818 18.28 -34.54 -15.18
N PHE A 819 18.46 -33.54 -16.04
CA PHE A 819 17.54 -33.23 -17.12
C PHE A 819 17.42 -34.39 -18.14
N ARG A 820 18.53 -35.08 -18.47
CA ARG A 820 18.54 -36.24 -19.38
C ARG A 820 17.51 -37.31 -18.99
N SER A 821 17.26 -37.51 -17.69
CA SER A 821 16.29 -38.49 -17.20
C SER A 821 14.81 -38.10 -17.41
N THR A 822 14.56 -36.83 -17.75
CA THR A 822 13.21 -36.24 -17.89
C THR A 822 12.82 -36.01 -19.36
N ILE A 823 13.77 -36.08 -20.30
CA ILE A 823 13.55 -35.82 -21.72
C ILE A 823 13.01 -37.09 -22.42
N PRO A 824 11.93 -37.00 -23.22
CA PRO A 824 11.47 -38.11 -24.05
C PRO A 824 12.45 -38.41 -25.21
N GLY A 825 12.47 -39.66 -25.69
CA GLY A 825 13.48 -40.13 -26.67
C GLY A 825 13.49 -39.44 -28.05
N ASN A 826 12.57 -38.51 -28.32
CA ASN A 826 12.50 -37.73 -29.55
C ASN A 826 13.25 -36.38 -29.50
N ILE A 827 13.95 -36.09 -28.40
CA ILE A 827 14.76 -34.86 -28.26
C ILE A 827 16.20 -35.24 -27.94
N GLU A 828 17.13 -34.74 -28.74
CA GLU A 828 18.55 -34.96 -28.58
C GLU A 828 19.18 -33.83 -27.74
N LEU A 829 19.89 -34.20 -26.68
CA LEU A 829 20.62 -33.23 -25.84
C LEU A 829 22.12 -33.28 -26.17
N SER A 830 22.60 -32.20 -26.80
CA SER A 830 24.01 -32.01 -27.14
C SER A 830 24.69 -31.09 -26.13
N GLU A 831 25.78 -31.54 -25.53
CA GLU A 831 26.56 -30.80 -24.54
C GLU A 831 27.93 -30.48 -25.11
N VAL A 832 28.25 -29.19 -25.23
CA VAL A 832 29.51 -28.72 -25.82
C VAL A 832 30.33 -28.00 -24.74
N LYS A 833 31.24 -28.73 -24.11
CA LYS A 833 32.18 -28.19 -23.11
C LYS A 833 33.38 -27.56 -23.81
N LYS A 834 33.47 -26.22 -23.81
CA LYS A 834 34.60 -25.50 -24.44
C LYS A 834 35.66 -25.02 -23.45
N CYS A 835 35.38 -25.01 -22.14
CA CYS A 835 36.32 -24.57 -21.12
C CYS A 835 36.08 -25.28 -19.77
N SER A 836 37.17 -25.70 -19.11
CA SER A 836 37.15 -26.35 -17.79
C SER A 836 37.24 -25.37 -16.61
N GLU A 837 37.45 -24.07 -16.85
CA GLU A 837 37.79 -23.06 -15.83
C GLU A 837 36.88 -21.82 -15.85
N CYS A 838 35.57 -22.02 -15.98
CA CYS A 838 34.57 -20.96 -15.82
C CYS A 838 34.11 -20.89 -14.36
N ILE A 839 34.79 -20.07 -13.55
CA ILE A 839 34.53 -19.94 -12.12
C ILE A 839 33.80 -18.63 -11.86
N CYS A 840 32.70 -18.68 -11.11
CA CYS A 840 31.94 -17.50 -10.71
C CYS A 840 31.49 -17.60 -9.25
N LEU A 841 31.16 -16.46 -8.66
CA LEU A 841 30.50 -16.41 -7.35
C LEU A 841 28.99 -16.54 -7.57
N ALA A 842 28.42 -17.72 -7.32
CA ALA A 842 27.01 -18.00 -7.57
C ALA A 842 26.43 -19.04 -6.61
N ALA A 843 25.10 -19.07 -6.49
CA ALA A 843 24.39 -20.14 -5.78
C ALA A 843 24.13 -21.31 -6.75
N PRO A 844 24.69 -22.53 -6.52
CA PRO A 844 24.55 -23.66 -7.45
C PRO A 844 23.10 -24.05 -7.71
N THR A 845 22.26 -24.01 -6.68
CA THR A 845 20.82 -24.29 -6.73
C THR A 845 20.08 -23.31 -7.65
N GLN A 846 20.42 -22.03 -7.61
CA GLN A 846 19.88 -21.03 -8.52
C GLN A 846 20.40 -21.20 -9.96
N LEU A 847 21.65 -21.61 -10.15
CA LEU A 847 22.17 -21.99 -11.47
C LEU A 847 21.45 -23.22 -12.04
N HIS A 848 21.25 -24.27 -11.24
CA HIS A 848 20.45 -25.43 -11.61
C HIS A 848 19.04 -25.02 -12.05
N GLN A 849 18.41 -24.10 -11.32
CA GLN A 849 17.09 -23.59 -11.65
C GLN A 849 17.06 -22.83 -12.98
N ILE A 850 18.08 -22.02 -13.28
CA ILE A 850 18.21 -21.33 -14.56
C ILE A 850 18.23 -22.35 -15.71
N ILE A 851 19.13 -23.34 -15.63
CA ILE A 851 19.29 -24.36 -16.67
C ILE A 851 18.01 -25.18 -16.83
N MET A 852 17.43 -25.65 -15.73
CA MET A 852 16.20 -26.45 -15.76
C MET A 852 15.03 -25.67 -16.38
N ASN A 853 14.87 -24.37 -16.08
CA ASN A 853 13.80 -23.56 -16.64
C ASN A 853 13.96 -23.32 -18.15
N LEU A 854 15.18 -23.02 -18.61
CA LEU A 854 15.45 -22.83 -20.03
C LEU A 854 15.28 -24.14 -20.81
N CYS A 855 15.88 -25.23 -20.35
CA CYS A 855 15.77 -26.54 -20.99
C CYS A 855 14.32 -27.07 -20.99
N THR A 856 13.54 -26.84 -19.92
CA THR A 856 12.11 -27.20 -19.87
C THR A 856 11.28 -26.37 -20.86
N ASN A 857 11.62 -25.09 -21.06
CA ASN A 857 10.94 -24.26 -22.04
C ASN A 857 11.23 -24.72 -23.48
N SER A 858 12.50 -25.00 -23.80
CA SER A 858 12.91 -25.59 -25.07
C SER A 858 12.22 -26.94 -25.31
N PHE A 859 12.21 -27.83 -24.32
CA PHE A 859 11.48 -29.10 -24.35
C PHE A 859 10.00 -28.92 -24.70
N HIS A 860 9.30 -28.03 -23.97
CA HIS A 860 7.88 -27.81 -24.20
C HIS A 860 7.57 -27.18 -25.56
N ALA A 861 8.48 -26.38 -26.11
CA ALA A 861 8.31 -25.78 -27.43
C ALA A 861 8.40 -26.82 -28.57
N MET A 862 9.14 -27.92 -28.35
CA MET A 862 9.41 -28.96 -29.36
C MET A 862 8.55 -30.23 -29.21
N LYS A 863 7.54 -30.21 -28.34
CA LYS A 863 6.79 -31.39 -27.88
C LYS A 863 6.12 -32.21 -29.00
N THR A 864 5.79 -31.59 -30.14
CA THR A 864 5.09 -32.23 -31.27
C THR A 864 5.99 -32.63 -32.44
N GLY A 865 7.22 -32.09 -32.53
CA GLY A 865 8.11 -32.28 -33.70
C GLY A 865 9.43 -33.00 -33.42
N GLY A 866 9.84 -33.13 -32.15
CA GLY A 866 11.21 -33.52 -31.80
C GLY A 866 12.21 -32.40 -32.11
N GLY A 867 13.45 -32.53 -31.67
CA GLY A 867 14.45 -31.49 -31.87
C GLY A 867 15.75 -31.70 -31.09
N THR A 868 16.63 -30.71 -31.12
CA THR A 868 17.94 -30.74 -30.48
C THR A 868 18.08 -29.54 -29.56
N ILE A 869 18.43 -29.81 -28.29
CA ILE A 869 18.83 -28.79 -27.33
C ILE A 869 20.35 -28.82 -27.24
N THR A 870 20.99 -27.70 -27.53
CA THR A 870 22.44 -27.52 -27.41
C THR A 870 22.76 -26.62 -26.23
N VAL A 871 23.56 -27.12 -25.29
CA VAL A 871 24.04 -26.33 -24.15
C VAL A 871 25.56 -26.22 -24.21
N SER A 872 26.08 -24.99 -24.12
CA SER A 872 27.52 -24.74 -24.13
C SER A 872 27.92 -23.72 -23.08
N VAL A 873 29.12 -23.88 -22.54
CA VAL A 873 29.73 -22.96 -21.56
C VAL A 873 31.09 -22.50 -22.09
N ALA A 874 31.29 -21.19 -22.15
CA ALA A 874 32.53 -20.58 -22.64
C ALA A 874 32.82 -19.24 -21.91
N PRO A 875 34.08 -18.84 -21.76
CA PRO A 875 34.40 -17.48 -21.33
C PRO A 875 33.97 -16.47 -22.41
N ALA A 876 33.52 -15.29 -21.99
CA ALA A 876 33.14 -14.18 -22.86
C ALA A 876 33.58 -12.85 -22.25
N GLU A 877 34.18 -12.00 -23.07
CA GLU A 877 34.46 -10.61 -22.73
C GLU A 877 33.26 -9.76 -23.15
N VAL A 878 32.75 -8.93 -22.23
CA VAL A 878 31.61 -8.04 -22.47
C VAL A 878 32.13 -6.61 -22.62
N ASP A 879 31.94 -6.04 -23.82
CA ASP A 879 32.29 -4.66 -24.15
C ASP A 879 31.22 -3.65 -23.66
N GLU A 880 31.50 -2.34 -23.76
CA GLU A 880 30.58 -1.28 -23.30
C GLU A 880 29.22 -1.33 -24.01
N HIS A 881 29.19 -1.68 -25.30
CA HIS A 881 27.95 -1.72 -26.08
C HIS A 881 27.03 -2.87 -25.64
N LEU A 882 27.60 -4.07 -25.44
CA LEU A 882 26.88 -5.23 -24.95
C LEU A 882 26.51 -5.08 -23.46
N ALA A 883 27.35 -4.42 -22.67
CA ALA A 883 27.08 -4.09 -21.27
C ALA A 883 25.84 -3.21 -21.10
N ASP A 884 25.70 -2.16 -21.92
CA ASP A 884 24.52 -1.29 -21.93
C ASP A 884 23.24 -2.04 -22.33
N LEU A 885 23.33 -2.89 -23.36
CA LEU A 885 22.18 -3.67 -23.85
C LEU A 885 21.70 -4.71 -22.82
N LEU A 886 22.64 -5.28 -22.05
CA LEU A 886 22.37 -6.26 -21.00
C LEU A 886 22.13 -5.62 -19.62
N SER A 887 22.32 -4.31 -19.47
CA SER A 887 22.32 -3.58 -18.19
C SER A 887 23.30 -4.17 -17.15
N ILE A 888 24.49 -4.58 -17.59
CA ILE A 888 25.59 -5.11 -16.75
C ILE A 888 26.83 -4.23 -16.88
N GLN A 889 27.89 -4.51 -16.10
CA GLN A 889 29.17 -3.79 -16.23
C GLN A 889 30.09 -4.46 -17.26
N PRO A 890 30.90 -3.72 -18.03
CA PRO A 890 31.92 -4.31 -18.90
C PRO A 890 32.93 -5.15 -18.10
N GLY A 891 33.42 -6.26 -18.68
CA GLY A 891 34.42 -7.12 -18.03
C GLY A 891 34.41 -8.58 -18.47
N ASP A 892 35.05 -9.44 -17.68
CA ASP A 892 35.13 -10.88 -17.91
C ASP A 892 33.92 -11.64 -17.36
N TYR A 893 33.24 -12.40 -18.22
CA TYR A 893 32.06 -13.18 -17.89
C TYR A 893 32.21 -14.65 -18.29
N CYS A 894 31.50 -15.52 -17.58
CA CYS A 894 31.17 -16.86 -18.03
C CYS A 894 29.86 -16.80 -18.82
N ARG A 895 29.91 -17.20 -20.09
CA ARG A 895 28.74 -17.30 -20.96
C ARG A 895 28.19 -18.72 -21.00
N ILE A 896 26.92 -18.89 -20.67
CA ILE A 896 26.16 -20.13 -20.84
C ILE A 896 25.16 -19.90 -21.97
N THR A 897 25.27 -20.71 -23.03
CA THR A 897 24.36 -20.65 -24.19
C THR A 897 23.45 -21.87 -24.16
N VAL A 898 22.14 -21.65 -24.15
CA VAL A 898 21.10 -22.69 -24.32
C VAL A 898 20.37 -22.39 -25.62
N SER A 899 20.52 -23.28 -26.61
CA SER A 899 19.94 -23.13 -27.94
C SER A 899 19.03 -24.31 -28.27
N ASP A 900 17.88 -24.04 -28.88
CA ASP A 900 16.94 -25.03 -29.39
C ASP A 900 16.51 -24.73 -30.83
N ASN A 901 16.23 -25.78 -31.59
CA ASN A 901 15.71 -25.70 -32.96
C ASN A 901 14.17 -25.77 -33.01
N GLY A 902 13.51 -25.21 -31.99
CA GLY A 902 12.06 -25.15 -31.91
C GLY A 902 11.42 -24.09 -32.81
N PRO A 903 10.11 -23.82 -32.65
CA PRO A 903 9.34 -22.93 -33.52
C PRO A 903 9.69 -21.43 -33.41
N GLY A 904 10.69 -21.06 -32.62
CA GLY A 904 11.12 -19.67 -32.44
C GLY A 904 10.11 -18.76 -31.72
N ILE A 905 10.53 -17.54 -31.42
CA ILE A 905 9.75 -16.51 -30.72
C ILE A 905 9.54 -15.33 -31.69
N PRO A 906 8.28 -14.92 -31.98
CA PRO A 906 7.99 -13.72 -32.75
C PRO A 906 8.56 -12.44 -32.12
N SER A 907 9.04 -11.51 -32.93
CA SER A 907 9.68 -10.25 -32.47
C SER A 907 8.75 -9.40 -31.58
N GLU A 908 7.45 -9.40 -31.85
CA GLU A 908 6.42 -8.68 -31.06
C GLU A 908 6.28 -9.19 -29.62
N LEU A 909 6.75 -10.42 -29.35
CA LEU A 909 6.65 -11.06 -28.05
C LEU A 909 7.97 -10.99 -27.25
N MET A 910 9.07 -10.57 -27.87
CA MET A 910 10.41 -10.62 -27.26
C MET A 910 10.51 -9.81 -25.96
N ASP A 911 9.89 -8.64 -25.93
CA ASP A 911 9.85 -7.80 -24.71
C ASP A 911 8.89 -8.33 -23.63
N LYS A 912 7.99 -9.25 -24.01
CA LYS A 912 6.93 -9.79 -23.14
C LYS A 912 7.30 -11.14 -22.52
N ILE A 913 8.25 -11.88 -23.09
CA ILE A 913 8.57 -13.25 -22.62
C ILE A 913 9.09 -13.29 -21.18
N PHE A 914 9.68 -12.19 -20.70
CA PHE A 914 10.16 -12.06 -19.33
C PHE A 914 9.09 -11.52 -18.35
N ALA A 915 7.89 -11.17 -18.85
CA ALA A 915 6.81 -10.73 -17.99
C ALA A 915 6.24 -11.91 -17.18
N PRO A 916 6.03 -11.76 -15.86
CA PRO A 916 5.43 -12.82 -15.04
C PRO A 916 4.04 -13.22 -15.55
N PHE A 917 3.76 -14.53 -15.58
CA PHE A 917 2.52 -15.15 -16.07
C PHE A 917 2.28 -15.02 -17.58
N PHE A 918 3.22 -14.48 -18.34
CA PHE A 918 3.12 -14.46 -19.79
C PHE A 918 3.36 -15.86 -20.35
N THR A 919 2.40 -16.36 -21.13
CA THR A 919 2.53 -17.64 -21.82
C THR A 919 1.79 -17.61 -23.15
N THR A 920 2.38 -18.24 -24.16
CA THR A 920 1.78 -18.48 -25.48
C THR A 920 1.09 -19.85 -25.57
N LYS A 921 1.05 -20.61 -24.47
CA LYS A 921 0.46 -21.95 -24.40
C LYS A 921 -1.03 -21.89 -24.07
N GLU A 922 -1.79 -22.91 -24.46
CA GLU A 922 -3.22 -23.04 -24.14
C GLU A 922 -3.49 -23.05 -22.62
N LYS A 923 -4.73 -22.74 -22.21
CA LYS A 923 -5.12 -22.67 -20.78
C LYS A 923 -4.76 -23.98 -20.06
N GLY A 924 -3.82 -23.90 -19.11
CA GLY A 924 -3.30 -25.04 -18.33
C GLY A 924 -1.95 -25.59 -18.82
N GLY A 925 -1.42 -25.13 -19.96
CA GLY A 925 -0.20 -25.64 -20.59
C GLY A 925 1.12 -25.05 -20.08
N GLY A 926 1.09 -24.08 -19.16
CA GLY A 926 2.29 -23.50 -18.56
C GLY A 926 1.98 -22.41 -17.55
N THR A 927 2.86 -22.25 -16.56
CA THR A 927 2.70 -21.25 -15.49
C THR A 927 3.03 -19.82 -15.94
N GLY A 928 3.76 -19.66 -17.04
CA GLY A 928 4.24 -18.35 -17.54
C GLY A 928 5.29 -17.69 -16.64
N LEU A 929 5.91 -18.45 -15.73
CA LEU A 929 6.78 -17.91 -14.69
C LEU A 929 8.27 -18.24 -14.87
N GLY A 930 8.60 -19.25 -15.68
CA GLY A 930 9.97 -19.77 -15.81
C GLY A 930 10.99 -18.71 -16.23
N LEU A 931 10.73 -17.95 -17.31
CA LEU A 931 11.66 -16.94 -17.81
C LEU A 931 11.77 -15.71 -16.90
N ALA A 932 10.67 -15.31 -16.24
CA ALA A 932 10.70 -14.24 -15.25
C ALA A 932 11.59 -14.58 -14.05
N VAL A 933 11.59 -15.85 -13.62
CA VAL A 933 12.47 -16.36 -12.56
C VAL A 933 13.93 -16.35 -13.01
N VAL A 934 14.24 -16.81 -14.23
CA VAL A 934 15.60 -16.76 -14.78
C VAL A 934 16.13 -15.33 -14.77
N HIS A 935 15.35 -14.38 -15.27
CA HIS A 935 15.74 -12.96 -15.29
C HIS A 935 15.95 -12.38 -13.88
N GLY A 936 15.10 -12.75 -12.91
CA GLY A 936 15.25 -12.35 -11.51
C GLY A 936 16.51 -12.89 -10.85
N ILE A 937 16.83 -14.17 -11.06
CA ILE A 937 18.02 -14.82 -10.52
C ILE A 937 19.29 -14.17 -11.09
N LEU A 938 19.33 -13.90 -12.40
CA LEU A 938 20.49 -13.30 -13.05
C LEU A 938 20.75 -11.88 -12.56
N LYS A 939 19.71 -11.07 -12.37
CA LYS A 939 19.84 -9.75 -11.75
C LYS A 939 20.42 -9.83 -10.33
N GLY A 940 20.04 -10.85 -9.55
CA GLY A 940 20.61 -11.13 -8.23
C GLY A 940 22.10 -11.45 -8.26
N HIS A 941 22.57 -12.12 -9.32
CA HIS A 941 23.97 -12.48 -9.55
C HIS A 941 24.78 -11.42 -10.30
N ARG A 942 24.21 -10.22 -10.54
CA ARG A 942 24.80 -9.18 -11.40
C ARG A 942 25.12 -9.67 -12.82
N GLY A 943 24.35 -10.65 -13.29
CA GLY A 943 24.44 -11.24 -14.62
C GLY A 943 23.37 -10.71 -15.57
N GLY A 944 23.59 -10.94 -16.87
CA GLY A 944 22.71 -10.52 -17.95
C GLY A 944 22.17 -11.72 -18.74
N ILE A 945 21.07 -11.52 -19.47
CA ILE A 945 20.55 -12.49 -20.45
C ILE A 945 20.27 -11.81 -21.78
N HIS A 946 20.75 -12.43 -22.85
CA HIS A 946 20.42 -12.07 -24.22
C HIS A 946 19.60 -13.17 -24.86
N VAL A 947 18.60 -12.79 -25.66
CA VAL A 947 17.77 -13.74 -26.39
C VAL A 947 17.81 -13.40 -27.86
N SER A 948 18.13 -14.39 -28.68
CA SER A 948 18.02 -14.32 -30.13
C SER A 948 17.10 -15.43 -30.59
N SER A 949 16.17 -15.11 -31.49
CA SER A 949 15.26 -16.12 -32.04
C SER A 949 14.85 -15.78 -33.45
N LEU A 950 14.77 -16.82 -34.28
CA LEU A 950 14.25 -16.77 -35.63
C LEU A 950 12.95 -17.58 -35.66
N PRO A 951 11.78 -16.94 -35.89
CA PRO A 951 10.50 -17.64 -35.96
C PRO A 951 10.55 -18.80 -36.95
N GLY A 952 10.23 -20.00 -36.45
CA GLY A 952 10.20 -21.26 -37.20
C GLY A 952 11.54 -21.99 -37.33
N ILE A 953 12.63 -21.48 -36.75
CA ILE A 953 13.99 -22.03 -36.95
C ILE A 953 14.68 -22.36 -35.63
N GLU A 954 14.95 -21.35 -34.78
CA GLU A 954 15.70 -21.56 -33.54
C GLU A 954 15.47 -20.47 -32.49
N THR A 955 15.75 -20.79 -31.24
CA THR A 955 15.79 -19.87 -30.11
C THR A 955 17.07 -20.10 -29.32
N THR A 956 17.80 -19.03 -29.03
CA THR A 956 19.05 -19.08 -28.28
C THR A 956 19.01 -18.08 -27.12
N PHE A 957 19.27 -18.58 -25.93
CA PHE A 957 19.44 -17.82 -24.70
C PHE A 957 20.91 -17.81 -24.30
N ASP A 958 21.52 -16.62 -24.27
CA ASP A 958 22.87 -16.40 -23.79
C ASP A 958 22.84 -15.75 -22.41
N ILE A 959 23.40 -16.43 -21.42
CA ILE A 959 23.47 -15.99 -20.03
C ILE A 959 24.91 -15.57 -19.73
N TYR A 960 25.08 -14.42 -19.07
CA TYR A 960 26.38 -13.88 -18.70
C TYR A 960 26.48 -13.77 -17.18
N LEU A 961 27.49 -14.41 -16.58
CA LEU A 961 27.79 -14.35 -15.13
C LEU A 961 29.20 -13.81 -14.87
N PRO A 962 29.43 -12.89 -13.91
CA PRO A 962 30.76 -12.34 -13.66
C PRO A 962 31.77 -13.42 -13.29
N ARG A 963 32.92 -13.47 -13.98
CA ARG A 963 33.97 -14.45 -13.73
C ARG A 963 34.81 -14.05 -12.51
N THR A 964 35.28 -15.03 -11.74
CA THR A 964 36.19 -14.85 -10.59
C THR A 964 37.32 -15.87 -10.60
N GLU A 965 38.43 -15.58 -9.94
CA GLU A 965 39.59 -16.48 -9.82
C GLU A 965 39.44 -17.42 -8.60
N LYS A 966 39.99 -18.63 -8.70
CA LYS A 966 39.86 -19.68 -7.68
C LYS A 966 40.82 -19.44 -6.49
N PRO A 967 40.38 -19.41 -5.23
CA PRO A 967 41.25 -19.67 -4.10
C PRO A 967 41.45 -21.19 -3.91
N ASP A 968 42.68 -21.58 -3.60
CA ASP A 968 43.13 -22.96 -3.44
C ASP A 968 42.55 -23.58 -2.16
N VAL A 969 41.57 -24.48 -2.28
CA VAL A 969 41.01 -25.24 -1.13
C VAL A 969 40.96 -26.74 -1.48
N PRO A 970 41.45 -27.65 -0.61
CA PRO A 970 41.53 -29.08 -0.90
C PRO A 970 40.15 -29.76 -0.91
N ALA A 971 39.92 -30.65 -1.89
CA ALA A 971 38.70 -31.43 -2.03
C ALA A 971 38.49 -32.40 -0.84
N ALA A 972 37.37 -32.25 -0.13
CA ALA A 972 36.95 -33.19 0.90
C ALA A 972 36.47 -34.52 0.29
N LYS A 973 36.99 -35.63 0.82
CA LYS A 973 36.62 -37.00 0.46
C LYS A 973 35.15 -37.28 0.78
N ARG A 974 34.40 -37.86 -0.17
CA ARG A 974 33.11 -38.51 0.09
C ARG A 974 33.31 -39.67 1.07
N ALA A 975 32.63 -39.62 2.21
CA ALA A 975 32.58 -40.70 3.18
C ALA A 975 31.75 -41.89 2.65
N ALA A 976 32.17 -43.11 3.00
CA ALA A 976 31.49 -44.35 2.66
C ALA A 976 30.22 -44.56 3.51
N LEU A 977 29.29 -45.38 2.99
CA LEU A 977 28.04 -45.79 3.67
C LEU A 977 28.32 -46.40 5.07
N PRO A 978 27.56 -46.05 6.13
CA PRO A 978 27.85 -46.56 7.45
C PRO A 978 27.15 -47.89 7.79
N SER A 979 27.90 -48.65 8.58
CA SER A 979 27.60 -49.84 9.37
C SER A 979 26.39 -49.73 10.30
N SER A 980 25.83 -50.88 10.70
CA SER A 980 24.81 -51.00 11.75
C SER A 980 25.23 -50.25 13.03
N GLY A 981 24.39 -49.34 13.50
CA GLY A 981 24.64 -48.59 14.73
C GLY A 981 24.44 -49.43 15.99
N LYS A 982 24.97 -48.94 17.12
CA LYS A 982 24.65 -49.40 18.49
C LYS A 982 24.49 -48.15 19.36
N GLY A 983 23.31 -47.97 19.97
CA GLY A 983 23.01 -46.82 20.84
C GLY A 983 21.50 -46.58 21.00
N THR A 984 21.12 -45.73 21.94
CA THR A 984 19.72 -45.40 22.25
C THR A 984 19.36 -44.00 21.72
N ILE A 985 18.34 -43.92 20.87
CA ILE A 985 17.85 -42.68 20.26
C ILE A 985 16.47 -42.33 20.86
N LEU A 986 16.31 -41.10 21.36
CA LEU A 986 15.00 -40.55 21.71
C LEU A 986 14.42 -39.81 20.51
N PHE A 987 13.30 -40.28 19.97
CA PHE A 987 12.55 -39.67 18.88
C PHE A 987 11.33 -38.92 19.41
N VAL A 988 11.22 -37.63 19.11
CA VAL A 988 10.15 -36.74 19.59
C VAL A 988 9.43 -36.12 18.39
N GLU A 989 8.14 -36.41 18.26
CA GLU A 989 7.30 -36.03 17.12
C GLU A 989 5.84 -36.05 17.55
N ASP A 990 5.02 -35.07 17.17
CA ASP A 990 3.60 -35.01 17.55
C ASP A 990 2.68 -35.73 16.56
N ASP A 991 3.18 -35.99 15.34
CA ASP A 991 2.46 -36.75 14.32
C ASP A 991 2.39 -38.27 14.65
N GLU A 992 1.17 -38.77 14.88
CA GLU A 992 0.90 -40.16 15.26
C GLU A 992 1.39 -41.19 14.22
N GLU A 993 1.37 -40.86 12.92
CA GLU A 993 1.86 -41.77 11.86
C GLU A 993 3.39 -41.87 11.88
N GLN A 994 4.10 -40.76 12.04
CA GLN A 994 5.57 -40.76 12.14
C GLN A 994 6.07 -41.41 13.43
N GLN A 995 5.36 -41.26 14.55
CA GLN A 995 5.63 -42.00 15.78
C GLN A 995 5.60 -43.53 15.59
N GLN A 996 4.81 -44.04 14.64
CA GLN A 996 4.75 -45.48 14.35
C GLN A 996 5.77 -45.93 13.30
N THR A 997 6.09 -45.04 12.35
CA THR A 997 6.83 -45.42 11.14
C THR A 997 8.33 -45.18 11.28
N VAL A 998 8.74 -44.02 11.79
CA VAL A 998 10.16 -43.62 11.87
C VAL A 998 10.96 -44.43 12.89
N PRO A 999 10.43 -44.77 14.08
CA PRO A 999 11.14 -45.64 15.03
C PRO A 999 11.49 -47.01 14.43
N ARG A 1000 10.60 -47.60 13.62
CA ARG A 1000 10.87 -48.87 12.94
C ARG A 1000 12.04 -48.76 11.96
N VAL A 1001 12.19 -47.62 11.27
CA VAL A 1001 13.33 -47.36 10.36
C VAL A 1001 14.63 -47.25 11.17
N LEU A 1002 14.61 -46.55 12.30
CA LEU A 1002 15.76 -46.37 13.20
C LEU A 1002 16.18 -47.69 13.88
N GLU A 1003 15.22 -48.51 14.31
CA GLU A 1003 15.46 -49.84 14.87
C GLU A 1003 16.13 -50.77 13.85
N ARG A 1004 15.72 -50.73 12.59
CA ARG A 1004 16.36 -51.48 11.49
C ARG A 1004 17.78 -51.01 11.17
N LEU A 1005 18.13 -49.76 11.50
CA LEU A 1005 19.51 -49.26 11.43
C LEU A 1005 20.40 -49.74 12.61
N GLY A 1006 19.82 -50.47 13.59
CA GLY A 1006 20.51 -51.09 14.71
C GLY A 1006 20.43 -50.32 16.03
N TYR A 1007 19.64 -49.25 16.10
CA TYR A 1007 19.48 -48.42 17.30
C TYR A 1007 18.29 -48.87 18.15
N GLN A 1008 18.36 -48.65 19.46
CA GLN A 1008 17.20 -48.77 20.35
C GLN A 1008 16.47 -47.43 20.37
N VAL A 1009 15.15 -47.40 20.14
CA VAL A 1009 14.41 -46.14 19.97
C VAL A 1009 13.39 -45.96 21.08
N LEU A 1010 13.40 -44.79 21.70
CA LEU A 1010 12.37 -44.33 22.65
C LEU A 1010 11.53 -43.27 21.95
N VAL A 1011 10.21 -43.30 22.12
CA VAL A 1011 9.27 -42.41 21.42
C VAL A 1011 8.55 -41.52 22.42
N ALA A 1012 8.53 -40.21 22.17
CA ALA A 1012 7.77 -39.23 22.94
C ALA A 1012 6.88 -38.40 22.02
N GLY A 1013 5.62 -38.17 22.42
CA GLY A 1013 4.66 -37.41 21.62
C GLY A 1013 4.70 -35.90 21.81
N ASP A 1014 5.40 -35.43 22.84
CA ASP A 1014 5.58 -34.00 23.10
C ASP A 1014 6.89 -33.73 23.87
N ALA A 1015 7.27 -32.45 23.93
CA ALA A 1015 8.48 -32.01 24.61
C ALA A 1015 8.47 -32.29 26.13
N ALA A 1016 7.30 -32.32 26.77
CA ALA A 1016 7.20 -32.54 28.21
C ALA A 1016 7.45 -34.02 28.57
N MET A 1017 6.90 -34.94 27.77
CA MET A 1017 7.10 -36.37 27.85
C MET A 1017 8.56 -36.73 27.57
N ALA A 1018 9.18 -36.09 26.57
CA ALA A 1018 10.60 -36.25 26.27
C ALA A 1018 11.49 -35.86 27.47
N LEU A 1019 11.24 -34.69 28.08
CA LEU A 1019 11.97 -34.24 29.27
C LEU A 1019 11.76 -35.18 30.47
N ALA A 1020 10.54 -35.68 30.67
CA ALA A 1020 10.24 -36.62 31.75
C ALA A 1020 11.00 -37.95 31.56
N MET A 1021 11.10 -38.47 30.33
CA MET A 1021 11.83 -39.70 30.02
C MET A 1021 13.34 -39.55 30.26
N VAL A 1022 13.92 -38.44 29.81
CA VAL A 1022 15.36 -38.13 30.04
C VAL A 1022 15.67 -38.01 31.53
N THR A 1023 14.73 -37.49 32.33
CA THR A 1023 14.92 -37.30 33.78
C THR A 1023 14.69 -38.60 34.59
N ALA A 1024 13.88 -39.53 34.07
CA ALA A 1024 13.47 -40.75 34.78
C ALA A 1024 14.34 -41.99 34.50
N GLN A 1025 15.13 -42.01 33.42
CA GLN A 1025 15.97 -43.16 33.06
C GLN A 1025 17.39 -43.13 33.67
N THR A 1026 17.89 -44.33 34.01
CA THR A 1026 19.28 -44.60 34.45
C THR A 1026 20.23 -44.98 33.31
N GLU A 1027 19.72 -45.23 32.09
CA GLU A 1027 20.54 -45.51 30.89
C GLU A 1027 20.82 -44.22 30.12
N ALA A 1028 22.00 -44.11 29.51
CA ALA A 1028 22.39 -42.93 28.75
C ALA A 1028 21.69 -42.92 27.37
N ILE A 1029 20.97 -41.84 27.07
CA ILE A 1029 20.47 -41.56 25.72
C ILE A 1029 21.63 -40.99 24.92
N ASP A 1030 21.93 -41.61 23.78
CA ASP A 1030 23.09 -41.26 22.95
C ASP A 1030 22.77 -40.16 21.93
N LEU A 1031 21.50 -39.99 21.56
CA LEU A 1031 21.04 -39.00 20.58
C LEU A 1031 19.56 -38.68 20.75
N VAL A 1032 19.19 -37.40 20.61
CA VAL A 1032 17.78 -36.97 20.50
C VAL A 1032 17.50 -36.51 19.07
N ILE A 1033 16.43 -37.02 18.46
CA ILE A 1033 15.88 -36.55 17.20
C ILE A 1033 14.51 -35.94 17.49
N THR A 1034 14.31 -34.66 17.23
CA THR A 1034 13.06 -33.95 17.57
C THR A 1034 12.52 -33.17 16.38
N ASP A 1035 11.21 -33.15 16.19
CA ASP A 1035 10.60 -32.22 15.24
C ASP A 1035 10.68 -30.77 15.73
N PHE A 1036 10.72 -29.83 14.79
CA PHE A 1036 10.79 -28.40 15.08
C PHE A 1036 9.41 -27.84 15.45
N ASP A 1037 8.38 -28.14 14.65
CA ASP A 1037 7.04 -27.54 14.74
C ASP A 1037 6.12 -28.40 15.65
N MET A 1038 6.43 -28.53 16.94
CA MET A 1038 5.59 -29.28 17.90
C MET A 1038 4.67 -28.38 18.76
N PRO A 1039 3.50 -28.87 19.22
CA PRO A 1039 2.61 -28.15 20.12
C PRO A 1039 3.26 -27.84 21.47
N GLY A 1040 3.20 -26.58 21.90
CA GLY A 1040 3.80 -26.13 23.17
C GLY A 1040 5.23 -25.65 22.99
N ASP A 1041 6.21 -26.42 23.50
CA ASP A 1041 7.63 -26.09 23.33
C ASP A 1041 8.13 -26.61 21.97
N ASN A 1042 8.67 -25.71 21.14
CA ASN A 1042 9.29 -26.10 19.87
C ASN A 1042 10.61 -26.87 20.06
N GLY A 1043 11.09 -27.52 19.01
CA GLY A 1043 12.29 -28.38 19.07
C GLY A 1043 13.56 -27.68 19.59
N PHE A 1044 13.73 -26.36 19.37
CA PHE A 1044 14.85 -25.61 19.95
C PHE A 1044 14.68 -25.33 21.44
N VAL A 1045 13.47 -25.04 21.89
CA VAL A 1045 13.18 -24.86 23.32
C VAL A 1045 13.40 -26.17 24.07
N LEU A 1046 13.01 -27.31 23.48
CA LEU A 1046 13.32 -28.63 24.01
C LEU A 1046 14.85 -28.86 24.06
N ALA A 1047 15.57 -28.57 22.97
CA ALA A 1047 17.03 -28.71 22.94
C ALA A 1047 17.72 -27.85 24.00
N ALA A 1048 17.28 -26.60 24.20
CA ALA A 1048 17.80 -25.71 25.23
C ALA A 1048 17.54 -26.24 26.65
N LYS A 1049 16.35 -26.80 26.91
CA LYS A 1049 16.02 -27.44 28.19
C LYS A 1049 16.85 -28.70 28.42
N LEU A 1050 17.06 -29.51 27.40
CA LEU A 1050 17.91 -30.70 27.44
C LEU A 1050 19.38 -30.35 27.68
N CYS A 1051 19.87 -29.21 27.17
CA CYS A 1051 21.23 -28.74 27.42
C CYS A 1051 21.51 -28.54 28.93
N ASN A 1052 20.50 -28.11 29.70
CA ASN A 1052 20.63 -27.94 31.16
C ASN A 1052 20.64 -29.26 31.94
N ILE A 1053 20.09 -30.33 31.38
CA ILE A 1053 19.89 -31.63 32.07
C ILE A 1053 20.96 -32.65 31.63
N ALA A 1054 21.26 -32.70 30.33
CA ALA A 1054 22.21 -33.62 29.70
C ALA A 1054 23.01 -32.90 28.58
N PRO A 1055 23.96 -32.01 28.95
CA PRO A 1055 24.71 -31.18 27.98
C PRO A 1055 25.57 -31.98 27.00
N ALA A 1056 25.93 -33.22 27.34
CA ALA A 1056 26.72 -34.11 26.48
C ALA A 1056 25.88 -34.84 25.41
N CYS A 1057 24.55 -34.81 25.51
CA CYS A 1057 23.68 -35.51 24.55
C CYS A 1057 23.47 -34.65 23.29
N PRO A 1058 23.86 -35.13 22.10
CA PRO A 1058 23.62 -34.41 20.86
C PRO A 1058 22.14 -34.44 20.46
N VAL A 1059 21.70 -33.37 19.78
CA VAL A 1059 20.33 -33.22 19.26
C VAL A 1059 20.36 -32.99 17.75
N ILE A 1060 19.50 -33.72 17.03
CA ILE A 1060 19.16 -33.49 15.62
C ILE A 1060 17.76 -32.91 15.56
N ILE A 1061 17.61 -31.76 14.91
CA ILE A 1061 16.30 -31.15 14.67
C ILE A 1061 15.81 -31.56 13.30
N VAL A 1062 14.57 -32.04 13.23
CA VAL A 1062 13.87 -32.32 11.99
C VAL A 1062 12.99 -31.11 11.68
N SER A 1063 12.99 -30.63 10.43
CA SER A 1063 12.15 -29.47 10.06
C SER A 1063 11.66 -29.52 8.62
N GLY A 1064 10.41 -29.11 8.41
CA GLY A 1064 9.85 -28.85 7.07
C GLY A 1064 10.25 -27.50 6.46
N ARG A 1065 11.00 -26.65 7.17
CA ARG A 1065 11.33 -25.27 6.76
C ARG A 1065 12.84 -25.04 6.72
N GLN A 1066 13.38 -24.62 5.56
CA GLN A 1066 14.82 -24.33 5.38
C GLN A 1066 15.36 -23.15 6.21
N LYS A 1067 14.53 -22.22 6.70
CA LYS A 1067 15.00 -20.91 7.21
C LYS A 1067 14.65 -20.54 8.65
N SER A 1068 13.89 -21.35 9.41
CA SER A 1068 13.74 -21.10 10.86
C SER A 1068 15.00 -21.50 11.67
N LEU A 1069 16.06 -21.94 10.99
CA LEU A 1069 17.29 -22.51 11.57
C LEU A 1069 18.36 -21.47 11.97
N SER A 1070 18.02 -20.18 11.90
CA SER A 1070 18.91 -19.05 12.21
C SER A 1070 18.65 -18.39 13.58
N MET A 1071 17.80 -18.99 14.42
CA MET A 1071 17.65 -18.57 15.82
C MET A 1071 18.58 -19.40 16.70
N ASP A 1072 19.28 -18.72 17.63
CA ASP A 1072 20.17 -19.19 18.69
C ASP A 1072 20.35 -20.71 18.76
N ARG A 1073 21.30 -21.22 17.97
CA ARG A 1073 21.72 -22.62 18.06
C ARG A 1073 22.38 -22.84 19.41
N THR A 1074 21.81 -23.69 20.23
CA THR A 1074 22.45 -24.18 21.46
C THR A 1074 23.53 -25.20 21.10
N ASP A 1075 24.61 -25.27 21.87
CA ASP A 1075 25.81 -26.08 21.56
C ASP A 1075 25.53 -27.60 21.42
N ASN A 1076 24.41 -28.08 21.96
CA ASN A 1076 23.98 -29.47 21.86
C ASN A 1076 23.23 -29.81 20.56
N VAL A 1077 22.78 -28.83 19.77
CA VAL A 1077 22.18 -29.07 18.44
C VAL A 1077 23.29 -29.29 17.41
N ARG A 1078 23.48 -30.53 16.98
CA ARG A 1078 24.62 -30.94 16.12
C ARG A 1078 24.28 -31.00 14.64
N SER A 1079 23.01 -31.23 14.29
CA SER A 1079 22.58 -31.29 12.88
C SER A 1079 21.11 -30.93 12.75
N VAL A 1080 20.71 -30.58 11.52
CA VAL A 1080 19.32 -30.34 11.15
C VAL A 1080 19.00 -31.17 9.91
N LEU A 1081 17.93 -31.95 9.98
CA LEU A 1081 17.42 -32.79 8.90
C LEU A 1081 16.15 -32.17 8.32
N ILE A 1082 16.03 -32.13 6.98
CA ILE A 1082 14.90 -31.48 6.30
C ILE A 1082 13.86 -32.53 5.88
N LYS A 1083 12.57 -32.27 6.15
CA LYS A 1083 11.44 -33.08 5.66
C LYS A 1083 11.17 -32.77 4.17
N PRO A 1084 10.90 -33.78 3.31
CA PRO A 1084 10.86 -35.21 3.60
C PRO A 1084 12.25 -35.85 3.58
N TYR A 1085 12.52 -36.73 4.55
CA TYR A 1085 13.76 -37.49 4.69
C TYR A 1085 13.51 -38.99 4.50
N ASN A 1086 14.54 -39.72 4.05
CA ASN A 1086 14.50 -41.17 3.87
C ASN A 1086 15.51 -41.88 4.78
N ARG A 1087 15.54 -43.22 4.74
CA ARG A 1087 16.46 -44.03 5.55
C ARG A 1087 17.93 -43.63 5.38
N GLN A 1088 18.35 -43.29 4.15
CA GLN A 1088 19.73 -42.91 3.87
C GLN A 1088 20.08 -41.56 4.50
N SER A 1089 19.20 -40.56 4.38
CA SER A 1089 19.39 -39.23 4.98
C SER A 1089 19.44 -39.28 6.51
N LEU A 1090 18.59 -40.10 7.13
CA LEU A 1090 18.63 -40.37 8.57
C LEU A 1090 19.95 -41.01 8.99
N SER A 1091 20.39 -42.06 8.28
CA SER A 1091 21.65 -42.75 8.58
C SER A 1091 22.84 -41.81 8.45
N GLU A 1092 22.93 -41.02 7.37
CA GLU A 1092 24.01 -40.04 7.18
C GLU A 1092 24.04 -38.98 8.28
N ALA A 1093 22.88 -38.46 8.68
CA ALA A 1093 22.78 -37.46 9.74
C ALA A 1093 23.20 -38.02 11.11
N ILE A 1094 22.74 -39.22 11.46
CA ILE A 1094 23.08 -39.90 12.72
C ILE A 1094 24.57 -40.21 12.79
N ASN A 1095 25.16 -40.75 11.71
CA ASN A 1095 26.59 -41.08 11.68
C ASN A 1095 27.47 -39.83 11.73
N THR A 1096 27.04 -38.73 11.10
CA THR A 1096 27.75 -37.45 11.19
C THR A 1096 27.79 -36.94 12.63
N VAL A 1097 26.71 -37.11 13.38
CA VAL A 1097 26.58 -36.59 14.75
C VAL A 1097 27.26 -37.48 15.79
N LEU A 1098 27.14 -38.81 15.67
CA LEU A 1098 27.71 -39.76 16.65
C LEU A 1098 29.22 -40.02 16.47
N HIS A 1099 29.80 -39.69 15.31
CA HIS A 1099 31.23 -39.96 15.03
C HIS A 1099 32.11 -38.69 14.89
N GLN A 1100 31.58 -37.49 15.09
CA GLN A 1100 32.38 -36.27 15.15
C GLN A 1100 32.89 -36.02 16.58
N GLU A 1101 34.21 -36.07 16.79
CA GLU A 1101 34.83 -35.58 18.03
C GLU A 1101 34.54 -34.08 18.24
N PRO A 1102 34.37 -33.60 19.49
CA PRO A 1102 34.04 -32.22 19.77
C PRO A 1102 35.18 -31.31 19.29
N LYS A 1103 34.93 -30.47 18.27
CA LYS A 1103 35.83 -29.36 17.95
C LYS A 1103 35.81 -28.35 19.10
N GLU A 1104 36.97 -28.13 19.72
CA GLU A 1104 37.22 -26.94 20.55
C GLU A 1104 36.95 -25.68 19.71
N ILE A 1105 36.15 -24.78 20.28
CA ILE A 1105 35.68 -23.54 19.68
C ILE A 1105 36.76 -22.46 19.89
N PRO A 1106 37.19 -21.69 18.87
CA PRO A 1106 37.80 -20.38 19.09
C PRO A 1106 36.75 -19.30 19.41
#